data_AF-A0A518LGY0-F1
#
_entry.id   AF-A0A518LGY0-F1
#
_cell.length_a   1.000
_cell.length_b   1.000
_cell.length_c   1.000
_cell.angle_alpha   90.00
_cell.angle_beta   90.00
_cell.angle_gamma   90.00
#
_symmetry.space_group_name_H-M   'P 1'
#
loop_
_entity.id
_entity.type
_entity.pdbx_description
1 polymer ?
#
loop_
_entity_poly.entity_id
_entity_poly.type
_entity_poly.pdbx_seq_one_letter_code
_entity_poly.pdbx_strand_id
1 'polypeptide(L)'
;MLRSHTRLVLSICTAVAATVFPAAVRAVDINVPGDHATIQAAIAAASDGDRILVAANTYTTPAGGLVVDVPNLQLLSTAGSATTIIENNTAGMPVIIISAPGVTIGDVGQGFHIRQLQAASDAIEVQADQVKFGVPTRIQNNRISGNNSGEGIYVDSYIEAGLFVVQNNTFNRNGGTYSFDTGIDFDSADHPSANVGSISSIDSNIDVLNNTFTDMDTYGVYFDYHCYKSNINVNNNTLTGATGYSAIYFDYGIDVFSTANINGNTITDFGDYSIYMYDITSNCVANVNNNMITGVTYAGIELDYIYYQSTVNINNNTVTGDGSADYGIYPYDTEYASTTNVSGNTINGFDDTGIYTYYNYYGSTVMVTGNTIGSSTQMDYGIYIDTEYGSSTTITGNTISGFDYAGIEEEYPYAGCTTNISNNTLTADNGGADYGILVDGPYYGSSVTVNNNTATNFDYAGIYIYDTYDNTHITCNNNMLTAHPSGADYGIYQGYLESYSTGTFDMNTASGFDYAGFYNDDCYYTSDLTVTNNTFNAISSGADYGIYIYETAEGSDGTVNNNTCTNFDYAGIYYEYPSYEAGVAWINGNTLTALSTGADYGIYVYEVYTGEATIDGNTITNPDYTGIYVEYVDYGGHCDVTNNTVTMNSSGGDFGIYNYEVYEAGSTLNVTGNTVTNYGNMGGGEGGFWQDDYTEYGSRLNVSNNTFTAHANGSEYGIYSDGGASDGSKFFCMNNTVQGYTYCGLYTYYTYDGSETTFVGNIFTPQTNMGDFGIMLDDGVEYGSHANVSNNTVNGFTDSGVSIDYYVDDGSTCAVNYNVLDGDPNTGGSFGVYFDDYIEYGSHVEVIGNSIGGIKGDVADDTAGVYFGEYVEYGSSATVCENYIRGRTGEAGNYMAGVYFYYTAYEGSTLTVCNNDIAGFWDAGIFFYDDVEYGCSVHITNNKIDGGRFGIWTNGYDWIDGTDGSITGNTISNFSEVGIDANAIWGSLIDIANNRIQGNGSVAGVDIQDLVDGAAEVTIRNNCITGVDTGVEVEDIMDTAFVNVNGNDFDGVATTGIVNVMGLAANAIDGTGNFFGAVPTKATGEVDVSGELGSAPDNDGDGVIDCDDACPDTASGDDVDADGCSCIQLNPTGDADGDGVLDCNDNCPNVANADQADSDGDGVGDACSAAPPGPPPCGIMPCGPGALMAMPFALLGILVMGRRRVR
;
A
#
# COMPACT_ATOMS: atom_id res chain seq x y z
N MET A 1 35.84 -18.17 -31.65
CA MET A 1 36.20 -18.66 -32.99
C MET A 1 37.18 -19.82 -32.87
N LEU A 2 36.79 -21.02 -33.29
CA LEU A 2 37.64 -22.23 -33.33
C LEU A 2 38.51 -22.26 -34.60
N ARG A 3 39.80 -22.58 -34.45
CA ARG A 3 40.66 -23.51 -35.25
C ARG A 3 42.08 -22.99 -35.49
N SER A 4 43.02 -23.93 -35.34
CA SER A 4 44.49 -23.86 -35.59
C SER A 4 45.28 -23.19 -34.46
N HIS A 5 46.08 -23.88 -33.65
CA HIS A 5 47.22 -24.71 -34.05
C HIS A 5 47.54 -25.78 -32.99
N THR A 6 47.03 -27.00 -33.18
CA THR A 6 47.49 -28.21 -32.47
C THR A 6 48.34 -29.01 -33.45
N ARG A 7 49.63 -28.66 -33.60
CA ARG A 7 50.73 -29.48 -34.17
C ARG A 7 52.00 -28.64 -34.39
N LEU A 8 52.70 -28.28 -33.32
CA LEU A 8 54.14 -27.97 -33.38
C LEU A 8 54.88 -28.04 -32.03
N VAL A 9 54.58 -28.97 -31.12
CA VAL A 9 55.47 -29.23 -29.95
C VAL A 9 55.52 -30.71 -29.59
N LEU A 10 55.60 -31.57 -30.60
CA LEU A 10 55.89 -33.00 -30.40
C LEU A 10 56.88 -33.48 -31.47
N SER A 11 58.01 -32.78 -31.61
CA SER A 11 59.12 -33.26 -32.46
C SER A 11 60.51 -32.65 -32.15
N ILE A 12 60.77 -32.07 -30.96
CA ILE A 12 62.12 -31.62 -30.60
C ILE A 12 62.66 -32.19 -29.26
N CYS A 13 61.86 -32.88 -28.43
CA CYS A 13 62.35 -33.45 -27.16
C CYS A 13 62.79 -34.93 -27.20
N THR A 14 63.16 -35.49 -28.37
CA THR A 14 63.71 -36.86 -28.45
C THR A 14 65.10 -36.94 -29.10
N ALA A 15 65.85 -35.83 -29.14
CA ALA A 15 67.17 -35.81 -29.76
C ALA A 15 68.23 -34.99 -29.01
N VAL A 16 68.23 -34.94 -27.67
CA VAL A 16 69.43 -34.57 -26.87
C VAL A 16 69.50 -35.37 -25.54
N ALA A 17 69.02 -36.62 -25.54
CA ALA A 17 69.17 -37.54 -24.41
C ALA A 17 70.04 -38.74 -24.79
N ALA A 18 71.21 -38.47 -25.37
CA ALA A 18 72.21 -39.48 -25.65
C ALA A 18 73.55 -38.82 -25.95
N THR A 19 74.29 -38.41 -24.91
CA THR A 19 75.76 -38.56 -24.83
C THR A 19 76.26 -38.09 -23.47
N VAL A 20 77.04 -38.96 -22.83
CA VAL A 20 77.81 -38.81 -21.58
C VAL A 20 77.02 -38.98 -20.28
N PHE A 21 76.63 -40.23 -19.98
CA PHE A 21 76.66 -40.68 -18.59
C PHE A 21 78.13 -40.94 -18.20
N PRO A 22 78.69 -40.33 -17.14
CA PRO A 22 79.93 -40.84 -16.57
C PRO A 22 79.63 -42.23 -15.98
N ALA A 23 80.55 -43.17 -16.17
CA ALA A 23 80.49 -44.47 -15.54
C ALA A 23 80.42 -44.29 -14.01
N ALA A 24 79.50 -45.03 -13.35
CA ALA A 24 79.38 -45.06 -11.90
C ALA A 24 80.75 -45.36 -11.25
N VAL A 25 81.39 -44.33 -10.71
CA VAL A 25 82.48 -44.47 -9.75
C VAL A 25 81.85 -45.05 -8.49
N ARG A 26 82.41 -46.14 -7.97
CA ARG A 26 81.93 -46.78 -6.74
C ARG A 26 82.19 -45.80 -5.58
N ALA A 27 81.14 -45.26 -4.97
CA ALA A 27 81.24 -44.50 -3.72
C ALA A 27 82.05 -45.30 -2.69
N VAL A 28 83.07 -44.68 -2.12
CA VAL A 28 83.93 -45.25 -1.08
C VAL A 28 83.53 -44.70 0.28
N ASP A 29 83.48 -45.58 1.28
CA ASP A 29 83.25 -45.18 2.67
C ASP A 29 84.59 -44.80 3.33
N ILE A 30 84.72 -43.55 3.73
CA ILE A 30 85.87 -43.01 4.45
C ILE A 30 85.45 -42.85 5.92
N ASN A 31 85.98 -43.72 6.78
CA ASN A 31 85.64 -43.71 8.20
C ASN A 31 86.50 -42.69 8.97
N VAL A 32 85.87 -41.85 9.79
CA VAL A 32 86.52 -40.97 10.76
C VAL A 32 86.37 -41.58 12.17
N PRO A 33 87.45 -42.15 12.75
CA PRO A 33 87.40 -42.76 14.07
C PRO A 33 87.12 -41.73 15.19
N GLY A 34 86.58 -42.21 16.32
CA GLY A 34 86.30 -41.36 17.48
C GLY A 34 87.57 -40.83 18.18
N ASP A 35 88.75 -41.40 17.93
CA ASP A 35 89.97 -41.12 18.70
C ASP A 35 91.05 -40.32 17.97
N HIS A 36 90.98 -40.11 16.64
CA HIS A 36 91.86 -39.18 15.91
C HIS A 36 91.49 -39.00 14.41
N ALA A 37 91.92 -37.84 13.86
CA ALA A 37 91.73 -37.27 12.49
C ALA A 37 90.55 -36.28 12.39
N THR A 38 90.87 -35.03 12.05
CA THR A 38 89.87 -33.97 11.83
C THR A 38 89.01 -34.35 10.63
N ILE A 39 87.69 -34.15 10.71
CA ILE A 39 86.73 -34.46 9.62
C ILE A 39 87.21 -33.83 8.29
N GLN A 40 87.83 -32.64 8.34
CA GLN A 40 88.44 -31.96 7.19
C GLN A 40 89.48 -32.81 6.43
N ALA A 41 90.27 -33.63 7.13
CA ALA A 41 91.26 -34.48 6.49
C ALA A 41 90.61 -35.65 5.71
N ALA A 42 89.45 -36.12 6.17
CA ALA A 42 88.65 -37.11 5.45
C ALA A 42 87.98 -36.49 4.21
N ILE A 43 87.49 -35.25 4.31
CA ILE A 43 86.97 -34.49 3.18
C ILE A 43 88.06 -34.29 2.12
N ALA A 44 89.26 -33.83 2.52
CA ALA A 44 90.39 -33.63 1.62
C ALA A 44 90.89 -34.94 0.94
N ALA A 45 90.50 -36.10 1.45
CA ALA A 45 90.84 -37.41 0.88
C ALA A 45 89.69 -38.02 0.04
N ALA A 46 88.51 -37.42 0.05
CA ALA A 46 87.32 -37.90 -0.64
C ALA A 46 87.33 -37.53 -2.13
N SER A 47 86.59 -38.30 -2.92
CA SER A 47 86.29 -38.05 -4.33
C SER A 47 84.79 -37.83 -4.54
N ASP A 48 84.42 -37.36 -5.73
CA ASP A 48 83.03 -37.15 -6.14
C ASP A 48 82.13 -38.38 -5.85
N GLY A 49 81.07 -38.18 -5.07
CA GLY A 49 80.10 -39.22 -4.70
C GLY A 49 80.48 -40.10 -3.49
N ASP A 50 81.61 -39.86 -2.83
CA ASP A 50 82.04 -40.63 -1.65
C ASP A 50 81.18 -40.35 -0.41
N ARG A 51 81.31 -41.23 0.59
CA ARG A 51 80.62 -41.11 1.89
C ARG A 51 81.63 -41.03 3.02
N ILE A 52 81.49 -40.03 3.88
CA ILE A 52 82.29 -39.89 5.10
C ILE A 52 81.44 -40.34 6.27
N LEU A 53 81.89 -41.40 6.95
CA LEU A 53 81.22 -42.00 8.10
C LEU A 53 81.93 -41.59 9.38
N VAL A 54 81.32 -40.70 10.16
CA VAL A 54 81.90 -40.10 11.37
C VAL A 54 81.42 -40.85 12.62
N ALA A 55 82.36 -41.38 13.40
CA ALA A 55 82.04 -42.09 14.65
C ALA A 55 81.54 -41.13 15.76
N ALA A 56 80.91 -41.68 16.80
CA ALA A 56 80.46 -40.90 17.95
C ALA A 56 81.64 -40.22 18.69
N ASN A 57 81.70 -38.89 18.63
CA ASN A 57 82.51 -38.04 19.49
C ASN A 57 82.09 -36.56 19.31
N THR A 58 82.72 -35.66 20.06
CA THR A 58 82.72 -34.22 19.82
C THR A 58 83.94 -33.82 18.97
N TYR A 59 83.69 -33.17 17.84
CA TYR A 59 84.69 -32.71 16.89
C TYR A 59 84.67 -31.19 16.81
N THR A 60 85.74 -30.54 17.27
CA THR A 60 85.92 -29.09 17.08
C THR A 60 86.44 -28.79 15.67
N THR A 61 85.83 -27.82 14.99
CA THR A 61 86.19 -27.44 13.62
C THR A 61 87.53 -26.68 13.57
N PRO A 62 88.21 -26.65 12.40
CA PRO A 62 89.33 -25.76 12.16
C PRO A 62 88.94 -24.27 12.31
N ALA A 63 89.94 -23.39 12.46
CA ALA A 63 89.74 -21.94 12.60
C ALA A 63 89.01 -21.26 11.42
N GLY A 64 88.81 -21.95 10.30
CA GLY A 64 88.04 -21.47 9.14
C GLY A 64 86.78 -22.29 8.84
N GLY A 65 86.24 -23.01 9.84
CA GLY A 65 85.09 -23.90 9.66
C GLY A 65 85.44 -25.26 9.05
N LEU A 66 84.45 -26.16 8.99
CA LEU A 66 84.54 -27.44 8.26
C LEU A 66 84.08 -27.23 6.81
N VAL A 67 85.01 -27.16 5.87
CA VAL A 67 84.72 -26.90 4.46
C VAL A 67 84.46 -28.20 3.71
N VAL A 68 83.28 -28.34 3.14
CA VAL A 68 82.87 -29.45 2.25
C VAL A 68 82.98 -28.97 0.80
N ASP A 69 84.10 -29.29 0.16
CA ASP A 69 84.50 -28.84 -1.19
C ASP A 69 84.50 -29.97 -2.24
N VAL A 70 83.92 -31.13 -1.90
CA VAL A 70 83.81 -32.30 -2.78
C VAL A 70 82.37 -32.46 -3.28
N PRO A 71 82.13 -32.49 -4.61
CA PRO A 71 80.79 -32.70 -5.16
C PRO A 71 80.15 -34.03 -4.77
N ASN A 72 78.83 -34.05 -4.67
CA ASN A 72 78.00 -35.23 -4.35
C ASN A 72 78.40 -35.98 -3.07
N LEU A 73 79.16 -35.35 -2.17
CA LEU A 73 79.65 -35.96 -0.94
C LEU A 73 78.52 -36.16 0.08
N GLN A 74 78.49 -37.33 0.73
CA GLN A 74 77.62 -37.57 1.87
C GLN A 74 78.42 -37.55 3.17
N LEU A 75 78.16 -36.57 4.04
CA LEU A 75 78.70 -36.52 5.39
C LEU A 75 77.67 -37.11 6.36
N LEU A 76 78.01 -38.23 7.00
CA LEU A 76 77.07 -39.06 7.77
C LEU A 76 77.67 -39.46 9.12
N SER A 77 76.86 -39.42 10.17
CA SER A 77 77.22 -39.99 11.47
C SER A 77 76.93 -41.49 11.52
N THR A 78 77.79 -42.27 12.18
CA THR A 78 77.51 -43.69 12.45
C THR A 78 76.67 -43.92 13.71
N ALA A 79 76.40 -42.89 14.51
CA ALA A 79 75.77 -43.00 15.83
C ALA A 79 74.66 -41.97 16.08
N GLY A 80 74.35 -41.14 15.08
CA GLY A 80 73.29 -40.15 15.10
C GLY A 80 73.62 -38.88 15.90
N SER A 81 72.69 -37.94 15.83
CA SER A 81 72.85 -36.56 16.33
C SER A 81 72.95 -36.49 17.85
N ALA A 82 72.40 -37.47 18.59
CA ALA A 82 72.49 -37.50 20.04
C ALA A 82 73.93 -37.68 20.58
N THR A 83 74.85 -38.22 19.77
CA THR A 83 76.19 -38.62 20.24
C THR A 83 77.35 -38.16 19.33
N THR A 84 77.06 -37.68 18.12
CA THR A 84 78.07 -37.16 17.19
C THR A 84 77.91 -35.67 17.04
N ILE A 85 78.85 -34.91 17.62
CA ILE A 85 78.78 -33.46 17.73
C ILE A 85 79.87 -32.82 16.87
N ILE A 86 79.51 -31.83 16.06
CA ILE A 86 80.44 -30.95 15.35
C ILE A 86 80.27 -29.54 15.93
N GLU A 87 81.33 -28.92 16.42
CA GLU A 87 81.25 -27.63 17.10
C GLU A 87 82.33 -26.64 16.67
N ASN A 88 81.99 -25.35 16.60
CA ASN A 88 82.94 -24.27 16.34
C ASN A 88 82.95 -23.28 17.52
N ASN A 89 84.14 -22.86 17.93
CA ASN A 89 84.38 -21.86 18.98
C ASN A 89 85.16 -20.63 18.47
N THR A 90 85.26 -20.46 17.14
CA THR A 90 85.90 -19.32 16.48
C THR A 90 84.81 -18.32 16.11
N ALA A 91 84.89 -17.10 16.65
CA ALA A 91 83.94 -16.04 16.29
C ALA A 91 84.08 -15.65 14.81
N GLY A 92 82.97 -15.37 14.13
CA GLY A 92 82.99 -14.94 12.72
C GLY A 92 83.14 -16.05 11.68
N MET A 93 83.02 -17.32 12.06
CA MET A 93 83.26 -18.46 11.15
C MET A 93 82.19 -19.55 11.31
N PRO A 94 81.55 -20.01 10.22
CA PRO A 94 80.52 -21.05 10.31
C PRO A 94 81.02 -22.40 10.83
N VAL A 95 80.13 -23.25 11.33
CA VAL A 95 80.52 -24.62 11.75
C VAL A 95 80.81 -25.49 10.52
N ILE A 96 79.91 -25.49 9.54
CA ILE A 96 80.07 -26.20 8.27
C ILE A 96 79.88 -25.22 7.11
N ILE A 97 80.75 -25.29 6.11
CA ILE A 97 80.67 -24.51 4.87
C ILE A 97 80.53 -25.49 3.71
N ILE A 98 79.40 -25.43 2.99
CA ILE A 98 79.17 -26.18 1.76
C ILE A 98 79.67 -25.33 0.59
N SER A 99 80.71 -25.81 -0.09
CA SER A 99 81.38 -25.13 -1.21
C SER A 99 81.44 -26.00 -2.47
N ALA A 100 80.65 -27.08 -2.51
CA ALA A 100 80.49 -27.97 -3.66
C ALA A 100 79.03 -28.44 -3.81
N PRO A 101 78.55 -28.74 -5.04
CA PRO A 101 77.15 -29.11 -5.29
C PRO A 101 76.83 -30.58 -4.98
N GLY A 102 75.57 -30.88 -4.69
CA GLY A 102 75.06 -32.24 -4.45
C GLY A 102 75.39 -32.80 -3.06
N VAL A 103 75.85 -31.95 -2.15
CA VAL A 103 76.27 -32.36 -0.79
C VAL A 103 75.07 -32.79 0.04
N THR A 104 75.23 -33.89 0.80
CA THR A 104 74.25 -34.34 1.79
C THR A 104 74.87 -34.33 3.18
N ILE A 105 74.27 -33.58 4.11
CA ILE A 105 74.63 -33.56 5.53
C ILE A 105 73.54 -34.28 6.33
N GLY A 106 73.89 -35.47 6.82
CA GLY A 106 73.01 -36.32 7.61
C GLY A 106 72.03 -37.16 6.77
N ASP A 107 71.47 -38.18 7.41
CA ASP A 107 70.43 -39.06 6.90
C ASP A 107 69.68 -39.71 8.08
N VAL A 108 68.64 -40.51 7.82
CA VAL A 108 67.82 -41.16 8.84
C VAL A 108 68.69 -41.99 9.80
N GLY A 109 68.75 -41.58 11.07
CA GLY A 109 69.60 -42.19 12.10
C GLY A 109 71.10 -41.89 11.97
N GLN A 110 71.50 -41.02 11.05
CA GLN A 110 72.88 -40.68 10.69
C GLN A 110 73.16 -39.17 10.70
N GLY A 111 72.33 -38.36 11.35
CA GLY A 111 72.56 -36.91 11.48
C GLY A 111 73.57 -36.52 12.55
N PHE A 112 73.88 -35.23 12.63
CA PHE A 112 74.82 -34.62 13.58
C PHE A 112 74.14 -33.69 14.57
N HIS A 113 74.76 -33.45 15.72
CA HIS A 113 74.50 -32.24 16.50
C HIS A 113 75.54 -31.18 16.15
N ILE A 114 75.12 -30.16 15.41
CA ILE A 114 75.93 -29.05 14.93
C ILE A 114 75.77 -27.91 15.94
N ARG A 115 76.87 -27.49 16.57
CA ARG A 115 76.87 -26.48 17.64
C ARG A 115 77.73 -25.27 17.31
N GLN A 116 77.08 -24.13 17.15
CA GLN A 116 77.73 -22.82 17.18
C GLN A 116 77.91 -22.41 18.65
N LEU A 117 79.15 -22.12 19.07
CA LEU A 117 79.48 -21.76 20.45
C LEU A 117 79.83 -20.28 20.64
N GLN A 118 80.07 -19.52 19.57
CA GLN A 118 80.39 -18.09 19.60
C GLN A 118 79.41 -17.29 18.73
N ALA A 119 79.08 -16.09 19.20
CA ALA A 119 78.27 -15.10 18.49
C ALA A 119 78.92 -14.66 17.15
N ALA A 120 78.11 -14.21 16.20
CA ALA A 120 78.45 -13.69 14.87
C ALA A 120 78.92 -14.74 13.85
N SER A 121 78.26 -15.90 13.76
CA SER A 121 78.57 -16.93 12.76
C SER A 121 77.45 -17.95 12.57
N ASP A 122 77.32 -18.50 11.38
CA ASP A 122 76.23 -19.42 11.02
C ASP A 122 76.54 -20.87 11.43
N ALA A 123 75.53 -21.72 11.66
CA ALA A 123 75.82 -23.13 11.91
C ALA A 123 76.17 -23.87 10.61
N ILE A 124 75.45 -23.60 9.52
CA ILE A 124 75.77 -24.12 8.18
C ILE A 124 75.65 -22.98 7.17
N GLU A 125 76.74 -22.71 6.47
CA GLU A 125 76.76 -21.79 5.33
C GLU A 125 76.73 -22.61 4.03
N VAL A 126 75.79 -22.32 3.13
CA VAL A 126 75.77 -22.84 1.77
C VAL A 126 76.18 -21.71 0.85
N GLN A 127 77.39 -21.80 0.29
CA GLN A 127 77.92 -20.73 -0.55
C GLN A 127 77.13 -20.61 -1.87
N ALA A 128 77.25 -19.44 -2.52
CA ALA A 128 76.69 -19.22 -3.84
C ALA A 128 77.12 -20.31 -4.83
N ASP A 129 76.26 -20.62 -5.80
CA ASP A 129 76.47 -21.59 -6.88
C ASP A 129 76.53 -23.07 -6.43
N GLN A 130 76.21 -23.42 -5.19
CA GLN A 130 76.32 -24.81 -4.71
C GLN A 130 75.02 -25.64 -4.80
N VAL A 131 73.95 -25.06 -5.34
CA VAL A 131 72.74 -25.81 -5.71
C VAL A 131 72.64 -25.81 -7.24
N LYS A 132 72.63 -27.00 -7.84
CA LYS A 132 72.76 -27.20 -9.30
C LYS A 132 71.77 -28.22 -9.84
N PHE A 133 71.45 -28.12 -11.13
CA PHE A 133 70.51 -29.02 -11.82
C PHE A 133 70.93 -30.48 -11.81
N GLY A 134 70.01 -31.34 -11.38
CA GLY A 134 70.19 -32.79 -11.34
C GLY A 134 71.04 -33.31 -10.18
N VAL A 135 71.58 -32.45 -9.31
CA VAL A 135 72.40 -32.82 -8.14
C VAL A 135 71.85 -32.19 -6.85
N PRO A 136 70.92 -32.84 -6.15
CA PRO A 136 70.23 -32.28 -4.99
C PRO A 136 71.14 -32.09 -3.79
N THR A 137 71.11 -30.91 -3.18
CA THR A 137 71.77 -30.59 -1.90
C THR A 137 70.79 -30.84 -0.76
N ARG A 138 71.20 -31.57 0.28
CA ARG A 138 70.32 -32.00 1.40
C ARG A 138 70.94 -31.76 2.76
N ILE A 139 70.19 -31.14 3.66
CA ILE A 139 70.52 -31.01 5.08
C ILE A 139 69.39 -31.67 5.87
N GLN A 140 69.66 -32.82 6.50
CA GLN A 140 68.58 -33.64 7.04
C GLN A 140 68.92 -34.44 8.30
N ASN A 141 67.92 -34.61 9.18
CA ASN A 141 67.99 -35.38 10.43
C ASN A 141 69.02 -34.85 11.45
N ASN A 142 69.38 -33.56 11.38
CA ASN A 142 70.37 -32.94 12.25
C ASN A 142 69.72 -32.22 13.44
N ARG A 143 70.48 -32.07 14.52
CA ARG A 143 70.20 -31.11 15.59
C ARG A 143 71.14 -29.92 15.41
N ILE A 144 70.63 -28.72 15.32
CA ILE A 144 71.38 -27.50 15.04
C ILE A 144 71.14 -26.53 16.20
N SER A 145 72.19 -26.05 16.86
CA SER A 145 72.04 -25.15 18.00
C SER A 145 73.10 -24.07 18.10
N GLY A 146 72.69 -22.84 18.43
CA GLY A 146 73.56 -21.67 18.45
C GLY A 146 73.31 -20.69 19.59
N ASN A 147 74.01 -19.56 19.52
CA ASN A 147 73.92 -18.42 20.43
C ASN A 147 73.83 -17.09 19.63
N ASN A 148 73.16 -16.08 20.21
CA ASN A 148 72.72 -14.85 19.52
C ASN A 148 73.74 -14.31 18.50
N SER A 149 73.27 -13.95 17.30
CA SER A 149 73.90 -13.20 16.19
C SER A 149 74.40 -13.97 14.95
N GLY A 150 73.87 -15.17 14.67
CA GLY A 150 74.07 -15.83 13.38
C GLY A 150 72.91 -16.77 13.05
N GLU A 151 72.90 -17.32 11.85
CA GLU A 151 71.81 -18.12 11.28
C GLU A 151 72.01 -19.62 11.55
N GLY A 152 70.91 -20.37 11.65
CA GLY A 152 70.98 -21.83 11.73
C GLY A 152 71.49 -22.44 10.43
N ILE A 153 70.88 -22.07 9.31
CA ILE A 153 71.36 -22.35 7.96
C ILE A 153 71.27 -21.04 7.19
N TYR A 154 72.39 -20.61 6.62
CA TYR A 154 72.47 -19.47 5.71
C TYR A 154 72.74 -19.98 4.30
N VAL A 155 71.96 -19.52 3.31
CA VAL A 155 72.09 -19.89 1.91
C VAL A 155 72.36 -18.65 1.07
N ASP A 156 73.55 -18.58 0.48
CA ASP A 156 74.02 -17.47 -0.35
C ASP A 156 73.52 -17.57 -1.81
N SER A 157 73.47 -16.43 -2.49
CA SER A 157 72.42 -15.92 -3.41
C SER A 157 72.23 -16.61 -4.78
N TYR A 158 72.82 -17.78 -5.04
CA TYR A 158 72.77 -18.37 -6.38
C TYR A 158 72.43 -19.86 -6.35
N ILE A 159 71.12 -20.14 -6.33
CA ILE A 159 70.54 -21.46 -6.61
C ILE A 159 70.25 -21.52 -8.11
N GLU A 160 71.09 -22.23 -8.89
CA GLU A 160 70.70 -22.63 -10.25
C GLU A 160 69.60 -23.69 -10.18
N ALA A 161 68.74 -23.76 -11.20
CA ALA A 161 67.73 -24.82 -11.44
C ALA A 161 67.99 -26.12 -10.69
N GLY A 162 67.54 -26.27 -9.44
CA GLY A 162 68.06 -27.31 -8.56
C GLY A 162 67.10 -27.67 -7.44
N LEU A 163 67.38 -28.77 -6.74
CA LEU A 163 66.59 -29.20 -5.58
C LEU A 163 67.40 -28.99 -4.31
N PHE A 164 66.93 -28.10 -3.44
CA PHE A 164 67.46 -27.89 -2.10
C PHE A 164 66.47 -28.42 -1.06
N VAL A 165 66.92 -29.33 -0.18
CA VAL A 165 66.06 -29.95 0.82
C VAL A 165 66.63 -29.76 2.22
N VAL A 166 65.85 -29.12 3.08
CA VAL A 166 66.07 -29.05 4.52
C VAL A 166 64.95 -29.80 5.22
N GLN A 167 65.25 -30.98 5.79
CA GLN A 167 64.19 -31.81 6.36
C GLN A 167 64.52 -32.56 7.64
N ASN A 168 63.52 -32.71 8.51
CA ASN A 168 63.61 -33.44 9.78
C ASN A 168 64.74 -32.92 10.70
N ASN A 169 65.07 -31.63 10.63
CA ASN A 169 66.07 -31.02 11.51
C ASN A 169 65.41 -30.38 12.73
N THR A 170 66.16 -30.27 13.83
CA THR A 170 65.74 -29.53 15.03
C THR A 170 66.69 -28.37 15.29
N PHE A 171 66.15 -27.15 15.32
CA PHE A 171 66.85 -25.90 15.62
C PHE A 171 66.51 -25.48 17.06
N ASN A 172 67.53 -25.33 17.90
CA ASN A 172 67.31 -25.02 19.31
C ASN A 172 68.44 -24.17 19.91
N ARG A 173 68.12 -23.44 20.97
CA ARG A 173 69.11 -22.69 21.75
C ARG A 173 70.19 -23.55 22.39
N ASN A 174 71.42 -23.03 22.45
CA ASN A 174 72.58 -23.69 23.09
C ASN A 174 72.85 -23.16 24.53
N GLY A 175 71.83 -23.16 25.40
CA GLY A 175 71.98 -22.89 26.84
C GLY A 175 72.28 -21.45 27.31
N GLY A 176 72.23 -20.44 26.41
CA GLY A 176 72.46 -18.99 26.67
C GLY A 176 71.20 -18.21 27.06
N THR A 177 71.12 -16.87 26.80
CA THR A 177 69.90 -15.99 26.89
C THR A 177 69.13 -15.87 25.56
N TYR A 178 69.75 -16.32 24.47
CA TYR A 178 69.32 -16.09 23.09
C TYR A 178 69.72 -17.28 22.18
N SER A 179 69.13 -17.43 21.00
CA SER A 179 69.31 -18.55 20.05
C SER A 179 69.97 -18.09 18.73
N PHE A 180 69.52 -18.57 17.56
CA PHE A 180 69.84 -18.01 16.24
C PHE A 180 68.97 -16.78 15.95
N ASP A 181 69.47 -15.87 15.11
CA ASP A 181 68.68 -14.73 14.59
C ASP A 181 67.57 -15.26 13.67
N THR A 182 67.99 -16.03 12.66
CA THR A 182 67.10 -16.74 11.74
C THR A 182 67.41 -18.25 11.76
N GLY A 183 66.37 -19.09 11.78
CA GLY A 183 66.52 -20.54 11.70
C GLY A 183 67.08 -21.00 10.35
N ILE A 184 66.42 -20.62 9.25
CA ILE A 184 66.89 -20.79 7.87
C ILE A 184 66.73 -19.47 7.13
N ASP A 185 67.84 -18.97 6.61
CA ASP A 185 67.92 -17.74 5.84
C ASP A 185 68.32 -18.05 4.39
N PHE A 186 67.48 -17.62 3.46
CA PHE A 186 67.77 -17.60 2.04
C PHE A 186 68.07 -16.15 1.63
N ASP A 187 69.35 -15.77 1.69
CA ASP A 187 69.79 -14.40 1.46
C ASP A 187 70.18 -14.17 -0.01
N SER A 188 69.94 -12.96 -0.49
CA SER A 188 70.57 -12.41 -1.68
C SER A 188 71.48 -11.24 -1.33
N ALA A 189 72.78 -11.53 -1.14
CA ALA A 189 73.78 -10.54 -0.81
C ALA A 189 73.73 -9.33 -1.77
N ASP A 190 73.41 -8.18 -1.19
CA ASP A 190 73.28 -6.85 -1.77
C ASP A 190 74.31 -6.57 -2.88
N HIS A 191 73.93 -6.83 -4.15
CA HIS A 191 74.76 -6.55 -5.31
C HIS A 191 74.25 -5.29 -6.02
N PRO A 192 74.88 -4.11 -5.81
CA PRO A 192 74.41 -2.84 -6.34
C PRO A 192 74.81 -2.71 -7.82
N SER A 193 74.18 -3.48 -8.70
CA SER A 193 74.12 -3.17 -10.14
C SER A 193 73.08 -4.04 -10.87
N ALA A 194 71.92 -3.46 -11.12
CA ALA A 194 70.98 -3.77 -12.20
C ALA A 194 70.46 -5.23 -12.33
N ASN A 195 69.18 -5.45 -11.98
CA ASN A 195 68.31 -6.52 -12.48
C ASN A 195 68.74 -8.00 -12.26
N VAL A 196 69.56 -8.31 -11.24
CA VAL A 196 69.92 -9.72 -10.96
C VAL A 196 70.03 -10.08 -9.47
N GLY A 197 69.57 -9.22 -8.57
CA GLY A 197 69.66 -9.43 -7.12
C GLY A 197 68.55 -10.28 -6.52
N SER A 198 67.96 -11.21 -7.27
CA SER A 198 66.87 -12.09 -6.78
C SER A 198 67.40 -13.48 -6.45
N ILE A 199 66.65 -14.28 -5.66
CA ILE A 199 66.75 -15.74 -5.66
C ILE A 199 66.33 -16.20 -7.08
N SER A 200 67.21 -16.00 -8.06
CA SER A 200 67.03 -16.38 -9.44
C SER A 200 68.33 -16.92 -10.03
N SER A 201 68.30 -18.20 -10.35
CA SER A 201 68.36 -18.54 -11.78
C SER A 201 67.61 -19.85 -12.07
N ILE A 202 66.36 -19.70 -12.54
CA ILE A 202 65.61 -20.63 -13.40
C ILE A 202 65.17 -21.94 -12.72
N ASP A 203 63.88 -22.20 -12.46
CA ASP A 203 63.31 -23.54 -12.12
C ASP A 203 63.85 -24.22 -10.82
N SER A 204 63.99 -23.48 -9.72
CA SER A 204 64.47 -24.04 -8.44
C SER A 204 63.33 -24.62 -7.58
N ASN A 205 63.58 -25.78 -6.96
CA ASN A 205 62.68 -26.39 -5.96
C ASN A 205 63.32 -26.29 -4.57
N ILE A 206 62.66 -25.62 -3.64
CA ILE A 206 63.11 -25.43 -2.26
C ILE A 206 62.13 -26.15 -1.33
N ASP A 207 62.61 -27.18 -0.63
CA ASP A 207 61.82 -28.01 0.26
C ASP A 207 62.29 -27.85 1.72
N VAL A 208 61.49 -27.17 2.54
CA VAL A 208 61.67 -27.04 4.00
C VAL A 208 60.59 -27.86 4.69
N LEU A 209 60.93 -29.10 5.07
CA LEU A 209 59.94 -30.13 5.44
C LEU A 209 60.16 -30.73 6.83
N ASN A 210 59.14 -30.76 7.67
CA ASN A 210 59.15 -31.47 8.97
C ASN A 210 60.27 -31.01 9.93
N ASN A 211 60.67 -29.74 9.89
CA ASN A 211 61.67 -29.21 10.81
C ASN A 211 61.01 -28.67 12.08
N THR A 212 61.76 -28.64 13.19
CA THR A 212 61.32 -28.07 14.46
C THR A 212 62.21 -26.89 14.84
N PHE A 213 61.63 -25.72 15.08
CA PHE A 213 62.30 -24.49 15.49
C PHE A 213 61.81 -24.08 16.88
N THR A 214 62.74 -23.81 17.79
CA THR A 214 62.41 -23.41 19.17
C THR A 214 63.23 -22.21 19.61
N ASP A 215 62.53 -21.16 20.06
CA ASP A 215 63.07 -19.89 20.56
C ASP A 215 64.00 -19.20 19.56
N MET A 216 63.58 -18.97 18.31
CA MET A 216 64.37 -18.14 17.38
C MET A 216 64.27 -16.66 17.79
N ASP A 217 65.31 -15.87 17.54
CA ASP A 217 65.37 -14.48 18.00
C ASP A 217 64.64 -13.52 17.03
N THR A 218 64.59 -13.79 15.72
CA THR A 218 63.87 -12.97 14.71
C THR A 218 62.97 -13.81 13.79
N TYR A 219 63.52 -14.74 13.02
CA TYR A 219 62.75 -15.52 12.03
C TYR A 219 62.90 -17.03 12.16
N GLY A 220 61.85 -17.77 11.83
CA GLY A 220 61.93 -19.23 11.65
C GLY A 220 62.53 -19.60 10.30
N VAL A 221 61.83 -19.23 9.24
CA VAL A 221 62.24 -19.35 7.84
C VAL A 221 62.09 -17.98 7.19
N TYR A 222 63.17 -17.47 6.61
CA TYR A 222 63.22 -16.16 5.98
C TYR A 222 63.73 -16.30 4.54
N PHE A 223 63.03 -15.64 3.62
CA PHE A 223 63.45 -15.49 2.23
C PHE A 223 63.71 -14.01 1.98
N ASP A 224 64.97 -13.65 1.78
CA ASP A 224 65.39 -12.31 1.41
C ASP A 224 65.34 -12.15 -0.12
N TYR A 225 64.48 -11.24 -0.59
CA TYR A 225 64.35 -10.81 -1.98
C TYR A 225 63.65 -11.79 -2.95
N HIS A 226 63.26 -11.27 -4.13
CA HIS A 226 62.35 -11.94 -5.08
C HIS A 226 62.66 -13.41 -5.37
N CYS A 227 61.69 -14.28 -5.14
CA CYS A 227 61.72 -15.68 -5.57
C CYS A 227 61.25 -15.82 -7.02
N TYR A 228 62.16 -16.08 -7.97
CA TYR A 228 61.84 -16.04 -9.42
C TYR A 228 61.74 -17.43 -10.07
N LYS A 229 60.60 -17.76 -10.69
CA LYS A 229 60.31 -19.09 -11.30
C LYS A 229 60.65 -20.27 -10.37
N SER A 230 60.32 -20.14 -9.10
CA SER A 230 60.65 -21.11 -8.05
C SER A 230 59.40 -21.84 -7.56
N ASN A 231 59.59 -23.08 -7.12
CA ASN A 231 58.58 -23.84 -6.40
C ASN A 231 59.06 -24.06 -4.97
N ILE A 232 58.40 -23.41 -4.02
CA ILE A 232 58.82 -23.32 -2.62
C ILE A 232 57.82 -24.08 -1.77
N ASN A 233 58.31 -25.00 -0.94
CA ASN A 233 57.49 -25.87 -0.11
C ASN A 233 57.96 -25.76 1.34
N VAL A 234 57.22 -25.03 2.17
CA VAL A 234 57.46 -24.92 3.62
C VAL A 234 56.34 -25.68 4.32
N ASN A 235 56.55 -26.98 4.55
CA ASN A 235 55.46 -27.87 4.97
C ASN A 235 55.76 -28.66 6.24
N ASN A 236 54.72 -28.81 7.08
CA ASN A 236 54.72 -29.63 8.30
C ASN A 236 55.81 -29.26 9.32
N ASN A 237 56.25 -28.01 9.34
CA ASN A 237 57.23 -27.53 10.30
C ASN A 237 56.55 -27.15 11.61
N THR A 238 57.27 -27.27 12.74
CA THR A 238 56.81 -26.81 14.04
C THR A 238 57.69 -25.66 14.50
N LEU A 239 57.11 -24.48 14.74
CA LEU A 239 57.79 -23.25 15.12
C LEU A 239 57.21 -22.76 16.45
N THR A 240 58.06 -22.51 17.45
CA THR A 240 57.63 -22.06 18.78
C THR A 240 58.62 -21.05 19.36
N GLY A 241 58.17 -19.89 19.86
CA GLY A 241 59.04 -18.99 20.63
C GLY A 241 58.71 -17.49 20.61
N ALA A 242 58.61 -16.88 21.80
CA ALA A 242 58.01 -15.58 22.09
C ALA A 242 58.87 -14.31 21.81
N THR A 243 59.95 -14.40 21.02
CA THR A 243 60.87 -13.26 20.79
C THR A 243 61.07 -12.86 19.34
N GLY A 244 60.63 -13.69 18.38
CA GLY A 244 60.79 -13.42 16.95
C GLY A 244 59.85 -12.34 16.42
N TYR A 245 60.11 -11.85 15.20
CA TYR A 245 59.22 -10.96 14.45
C TYR A 245 58.22 -11.77 13.60
N SER A 246 58.69 -12.80 12.89
CA SER A 246 57.81 -13.70 12.13
C SER A 246 58.28 -15.14 11.94
N ALA A 247 57.35 -16.10 11.92
CA ALA A 247 57.70 -17.52 11.81
C ALA A 247 58.13 -17.90 10.38
N ILE A 248 57.38 -17.43 9.38
CA ILE A 248 57.67 -17.62 7.96
C ILE A 248 57.51 -16.28 7.26
N TYR A 249 58.59 -15.79 6.67
CA TYR A 249 58.65 -14.44 6.11
C TYR A 249 59.25 -14.44 4.71
N PHE A 250 58.59 -13.75 3.77
CA PHE A 250 59.08 -13.49 2.42
C PHE A 250 59.22 -11.99 2.22
N ASP A 251 60.46 -11.48 2.21
CA ASP A 251 60.78 -10.07 1.93
C ASP A 251 60.89 -9.85 0.42
N TYR A 252 60.13 -8.91 -0.15
CA TYR A 252 59.99 -8.72 -1.62
C TYR A 252 59.61 -10.01 -2.40
N GLY A 253 59.02 -10.97 -1.70
CA GLY A 253 57.96 -11.82 -2.24
C GLY A 253 58.29 -12.89 -3.25
N ILE A 254 57.24 -13.22 -4.00
CA ILE A 254 57.18 -14.30 -4.98
C ILE A 254 56.89 -13.66 -6.34
N ASP A 255 57.86 -13.77 -7.23
CA ASP A 255 57.85 -13.05 -8.50
C ASP A 255 57.92 -13.99 -9.71
N VAL A 256 57.29 -13.57 -10.81
CA VAL A 256 57.27 -14.17 -12.15
C VAL A 256 57.13 -15.71 -12.15
N PHE A 257 55.88 -16.18 -12.23
CA PHE A 257 55.51 -17.61 -12.38
C PHE A 257 56.03 -18.54 -11.28
N SER A 258 56.21 -18.03 -10.06
CA SER A 258 56.60 -18.82 -8.90
C SER A 258 55.40 -19.37 -8.14
N THR A 259 55.63 -20.42 -7.35
CA THR A 259 54.62 -21.00 -6.45
C THR A 259 55.22 -21.19 -5.07
N ALA A 260 54.53 -20.72 -4.02
CA ALA A 260 54.82 -21.12 -2.65
C ALA A 260 53.68 -21.89 -2.03
N ASN A 261 54.05 -22.96 -1.33
CA ASN A 261 53.17 -23.89 -0.66
C ASN A 261 53.57 -23.93 0.82
N ILE A 262 52.79 -23.26 1.66
CA ILE A 262 52.97 -23.17 3.10
C ILE A 262 51.87 -24.01 3.77
N ASN A 263 52.13 -25.29 4.02
CA ASN A 263 51.08 -26.21 4.45
C ASN A 263 51.38 -27.03 5.71
N GLY A 264 50.38 -27.17 6.58
CA GLY A 264 50.45 -28.09 7.71
C GLY A 264 51.41 -27.67 8.81
N ASN A 265 51.88 -26.42 8.81
CA ASN A 265 52.81 -25.93 9.83
C ASN A 265 52.07 -25.68 11.15
N THR A 266 52.77 -25.87 12.28
CA THR A 266 52.30 -25.53 13.63
C THR A 266 53.16 -24.39 14.17
N ILE A 267 52.57 -23.22 14.37
CA ILE A 267 53.22 -21.98 14.81
C ILE A 267 52.60 -21.58 16.16
N THR A 268 53.43 -21.39 17.19
CA THR A 268 52.95 -21.07 18.54
C THR A 268 53.79 -19.97 19.17
N ASP A 269 53.11 -18.91 19.66
CA ASP A 269 53.68 -17.77 20.39
C ASP A 269 54.86 -17.14 19.63
N PHE A 270 54.69 -16.80 18.35
CA PHE A 270 55.80 -16.36 17.49
C PHE A 270 55.54 -14.95 16.94
N GLY A 271 56.01 -13.94 17.65
CA GLY A 271 56.11 -12.55 17.19
C GLY A 271 54.81 -11.85 16.80
N ASP A 272 54.98 -10.70 16.15
CA ASP A 272 53.90 -9.85 15.64
C ASP A 272 53.16 -10.53 14.47
N TYR A 273 53.89 -11.19 13.55
CA TYR A 273 53.34 -11.80 12.34
C TYR A 273 53.61 -13.30 12.29
N SER A 274 52.63 -14.18 12.11
CA SER A 274 52.94 -15.62 12.00
C SER A 274 53.40 -16.03 10.59
N ILE A 275 52.67 -15.66 9.55
CA ILE A 275 53.06 -15.85 8.15
C ILE A 275 52.93 -14.52 7.44
N TYR A 276 54.02 -14.02 6.87
CA TYR A 276 54.07 -12.75 6.14
C TYR A 276 54.64 -12.92 4.74
N MET A 277 53.96 -12.36 3.74
CA MET A 277 54.38 -12.42 2.34
C MET A 277 54.15 -11.06 1.67
N TYR A 278 55.22 -10.36 1.31
CA TYR A 278 55.13 -9.06 0.65
C TYR A 278 55.42 -9.18 -0.85
N ASP A 279 54.59 -8.62 -1.73
CA ASP A 279 54.77 -8.58 -3.21
C ASP A 279 54.60 -9.94 -3.91
N ILE A 280 53.34 -10.34 -4.11
CA ILE A 280 52.95 -11.57 -4.83
C ILE A 280 52.51 -11.17 -6.24
N THR A 281 53.45 -11.21 -7.17
CA THR A 281 53.29 -10.50 -8.44
C THR A 281 53.59 -11.34 -9.67
N SER A 282 53.01 -10.96 -10.81
CA SER A 282 53.34 -11.51 -12.13
C SER A 282 53.04 -13.00 -12.30
N ASN A 283 51.75 -13.38 -12.20
CA ASN A 283 51.24 -14.75 -12.39
C ASN A 283 51.78 -15.76 -11.35
N CYS A 284 51.94 -15.34 -10.11
CA CYS A 284 52.40 -16.18 -9.01
C CYS A 284 51.24 -16.85 -8.27
N VAL A 285 51.54 -17.95 -7.56
CA VAL A 285 50.56 -18.68 -6.75
C VAL A 285 51.08 -18.86 -5.32
N ALA A 286 50.38 -18.32 -4.33
CA ALA A 286 50.66 -18.57 -2.92
C ALA A 286 49.54 -19.45 -2.31
N ASN A 287 49.93 -20.55 -1.70
CA ASN A 287 49.03 -21.52 -1.08
C ASN A 287 49.36 -21.64 0.41
N VAL A 288 48.53 -21.08 1.28
CA VAL A 288 48.68 -21.13 2.74
C VAL A 288 47.56 -22.00 3.31
N ASN A 289 47.83 -23.29 3.58
CA ASN A 289 46.75 -24.22 3.94
C ASN A 289 47.03 -25.12 5.13
N ASN A 290 45.98 -25.41 5.91
CA ASN A 290 46.00 -26.36 7.02
C ASN A 290 47.06 -26.03 8.10
N ASN A 291 47.44 -24.76 8.25
CA ASN A 291 48.37 -24.33 9.29
C ASN A 291 47.61 -24.12 10.60
N MET A 292 48.26 -24.43 11.72
CA MET A 292 47.77 -24.18 13.07
C MET A 292 48.63 -23.10 13.70
N ILE A 293 48.05 -21.93 13.94
CA ILE A 293 48.71 -20.71 14.38
C ILE A 293 48.06 -20.26 15.68
N THR A 294 48.82 -20.09 16.76
CA THR A 294 48.30 -19.71 18.08
C THR A 294 49.22 -18.73 18.78
N GLY A 295 48.67 -17.81 19.57
CA GLY A 295 49.45 -16.80 20.32
C GLY A 295 49.96 -15.68 19.41
N VAL A 296 49.14 -15.29 18.44
CA VAL A 296 49.39 -14.13 17.56
C VAL A 296 49.21 -12.84 18.36
N THR A 297 50.08 -11.85 18.18
CA THR A 297 50.02 -10.55 18.87
C THR A 297 49.73 -9.35 17.94
N TYR A 298 49.77 -9.52 16.61
CA TYR A 298 49.32 -8.51 15.65
C TYR A 298 48.53 -9.14 14.49
N ALA A 299 49.19 -9.84 13.55
CA ALA A 299 48.55 -10.43 12.37
C ALA A 299 48.86 -11.93 12.20
N GLY A 300 47.83 -12.74 11.97
CA GLY A 300 47.99 -14.18 11.82
C GLY A 300 48.61 -14.58 10.49
N ILE A 301 47.92 -14.25 9.40
CA ILE A 301 48.40 -14.48 8.02
C ILE A 301 48.24 -13.17 7.26
N GLU A 302 49.34 -12.62 6.79
CA GLU A 302 49.36 -11.36 6.06
C GLU A 302 50.05 -11.53 4.71
N LEU A 303 49.37 -11.06 3.66
CA LEU A 303 49.83 -11.15 2.28
C LEU A 303 49.59 -9.80 1.61
N ASP A 304 50.66 -9.07 1.31
CA ASP A 304 50.57 -7.73 0.74
C ASP A 304 50.90 -7.72 -0.76
N TYR A 305 50.27 -6.81 -1.50
CA TYR A 305 50.56 -6.50 -2.91
C TYR A 305 50.38 -7.72 -3.83
N ILE A 306 49.14 -8.21 -3.95
CA ILE A 306 48.76 -9.36 -4.78
C ILE A 306 48.42 -8.88 -6.19
N TYR A 307 49.42 -8.84 -7.07
CA TYR A 307 49.34 -8.11 -8.34
C TYR A 307 49.49 -8.96 -9.61
N TYR A 308 48.97 -8.43 -10.71
CA TYR A 308 49.17 -8.88 -12.08
C TYR A 308 48.86 -10.37 -12.32
N GLN A 309 47.58 -10.73 -12.17
CA GLN A 309 47.05 -12.08 -12.40
C GLN A 309 47.61 -13.14 -11.44
N SER A 310 48.02 -12.72 -10.24
CA SER A 310 48.49 -13.64 -9.21
C SER A 310 47.31 -14.23 -8.44
N THR A 311 47.53 -15.36 -7.78
CA THR A 311 46.50 -16.07 -7.02
C THR A 311 46.99 -16.43 -5.63
N VAL A 312 46.20 -16.06 -4.63
CA VAL A 312 46.42 -16.42 -3.23
C VAL A 312 45.29 -17.33 -2.76
N ASN A 313 45.66 -18.43 -2.10
CA ASN A 313 44.73 -19.42 -1.56
C ASN A 313 45.05 -19.65 -0.07
N ILE A 314 44.14 -19.25 0.81
CA ILE A 314 44.26 -19.35 2.27
C ILE A 314 43.17 -20.29 2.77
N ASN A 315 43.48 -21.58 2.96
CA ASN A 315 42.43 -22.58 3.23
C ASN A 315 42.65 -23.45 4.47
N ASN A 316 41.57 -23.66 5.24
CA ASN A 316 41.52 -24.57 6.37
C ASN A 316 42.59 -24.32 7.45
N ASN A 317 43.04 -23.08 7.60
CA ASN A 317 43.95 -22.69 8.67
C ASN A 317 43.16 -22.49 9.98
N THR A 318 43.80 -22.78 11.10
CA THR A 318 43.31 -22.39 12.43
C THR A 318 44.23 -21.29 12.94
N VAL A 319 43.69 -20.10 13.15
CA VAL A 319 44.44 -18.92 13.59
C VAL A 319 43.84 -18.42 14.90
N THR A 320 44.65 -18.29 15.95
CA THR A 320 44.20 -17.86 17.27
C THR A 320 45.11 -16.77 17.83
N GLY A 321 44.54 -15.57 18.00
CA GLY A 321 45.20 -14.44 18.65
C GLY A 321 45.20 -14.54 20.17
N ASP A 322 45.91 -13.62 20.80
CA ASP A 322 46.02 -13.51 22.26
C ASP A 322 44.88 -12.68 22.91
N GLY A 323 43.96 -12.15 22.10
CA GLY A 323 42.88 -11.25 22.50
C GLY A 323 43.20 -9.77 22.38
N SER A 324 44.40 -9.40 21.92
CA SER A 324 44.80 -8.01 21.61
C SER A 324 45.42 -7.86 20.21
N ALA A 325 45.45 -8.94 19.44
CA ALA A 325 45.91 -8.92 18.06
C ALA A 325 44.85 -8.29 17.14
N ASP A 326 45.28 -7.43 16.22
CA ASP A 326 44.39 -6.68 15.35
C ASP A 326 43.75 -7.59 14.29
N TYR A 327 44.54 -8.40 13.56
CA TYR A 327 44.07 -9.07 12.34
C TYR A 327 44.24 -10.59 12.34
N GLY A 328 43.16 -11.31 12.02
CA GLY A 328 43.20 -12.76 11.82
C GLY A 328 43.89 -13.15 10.52
N ILE A 329 43.27 -12.79 9.40
CA ILE A 329 43.77 -13.01 8.04
C ILE A 329 43.66 -11.69 7.27
N TYR A 330 44.80 -11.20 6.76
CA TYR A 330 44.95 -9.87 6.20
C TYR A 330 45.62 -9.90 4.81
N PRO A 331 44.87 -10.25 3.74
CA PRO A 331 45.35 -10.09 2.38
C PRO A 331 45.11 -8.65 1.92
N TYR A 332 46.18 -7.88 1.83
CA TYR A 332 46.18 -6.48 1.42
C TYR A 332 46.47 -6.35 -0.09
N ASP A 333 45.74 -5.47 -0.78
CA ASP A 333 45.96 -5.10 -2.20
C ASP A 333 45.79 -6.25 -3.20
N THR A 334 44.55 -6.64 -3.51
CA THR A 334 44.29 -7.59 -4.63
C THR A 334 44.00 -6.83 -5.91
N GLU A 335 44.98 -6.68 -6.81
CA GLU A 335 44.86 -5.80 -7.98
C GLU A 335 45.24 -6.44 -9.32
N TYR A 336 44.79 -5.79 -10.40
CA TYR A 336 45.14 -6.10 -11.80
C TYR A 336 44.77 -7.54 -12.21
N ALA A 337 43.48 -7.87 -12.05
CA ALA A 337 42.90 -9.18 -12.36
C ALA A 337 43.52 -10.34 -11.56
N SER A 338 43.94 -10.06 -10.32
CA SER A 338 44.43 -11.06 -9.38
C SER A 338 43.27 -11.68 -8.60
N THR A 339 43.56 -12.75 -7.86
CA THR A 339 42.53 -13.52 -7.15
C THR A 339 42.97 -13.89 -5.75
N THR A 340 42.13 -13.63 -4.76
CA THR A 340 42.34 -14.00 -3.36
C THR A 340 41.19 -14.88 -2.88
N ASN A 341 41.52 -16.09 -2.43
CA ASN A 341 40.57 -17.09 -1.94
C ASN A 341 40.83 -17.38 -0.47
N VAL A 342 39.86 -17.11 0.41
CA VAL A 342 39.93 -17.38 1.85
C VAL A 342 38.81 -18.34 2.22
N SER A 343 39.12 -19.61 2.47
CA SER A 343 38.07 -20.62 2.69
C SER A 343 38.28 -21.63 3.81
N GLY A 344 37.22 -21.92 4.56
CA GLY A 344 37.21 -22.96 5.59
C GLY A 344 38.11 -22.70 6.80
N ASN A 345 38.59 -21.46 7.00
CA ASN A 345 39.48 -21.13 8.11
C ASN A 345 38.68 -20.99 9.42
N THR A 346 39.35 -21.25 10.54
CA THR A 346 38.85 -20.99 11.89
C THR A 346 39.70 -19.90 12.53
N ILE A 347 39.10 -18.76 12.84
CA ILE A 347 39.77 -17.54 13.32
C ILE A 347 39.18 -17.18 14.68
N ASN A 348 40.01 -16.96 15.71
CA ASN A 348 39.53 -16.60 17.04
C ASN A 348 40.50 -15.70 17.83
N GLY A 349 39.97 -14.83 18.69
CA GLY A 349 40.75 -14.07 19.68
C GLY A 349 41.51 -12.87 19.11
N PHE A 350 40.84 -12.11 18.23
CA PHE A 350 41.31 -10.85 17.64
C PHE A 350 40.43 -9.70 18.13
N ASP A 351 40.99 -8.49 18.20
CA ASP A 351 40.37 -7.28 18.78
C ASP A 351 39.81 -6.32 17.73
N ASP A 352 40.37 -6.28 16.52
CA ASP A 352 39.91 -5.41 15.42
C ASP A 352 39.12 -6.22 14.38
N THR A 353 39.79 -7.00 13.52
CA THR A 353 39.12 -7.65 12.39
C THR A 353 39.50 -9.13 12.21
N GLY A 354 38.49 -9.98 11.99
CA GLY A 354 38.69 -11.39 11.66
C GLY A 354 39.35 -11.63 10.30
N ILE A 355 38.74 -11.13 9.22
CA ILE A 355 39.31 -11.12 7.86
C ILE A 355 39.22 -9.69 7.31
N TYR A 356 40.38 -9.10 7.01
CA TYR A 356 40.45 -7.74 6.50
C TYR A 356 41.03 -7.78 5.09
N THR A 357 40.27 -7.37 4.07
CA THR A 357 40.75 -7.32 2.68
C THR A 357 40.57 -5.92 2.12
N TYR A 358 41.67 -5.18 2.01
CA TYR A 358 41.64 -3.81 1.52
C TYR A 358 42.05 -3.73 0.05
N TYR A 359 41.47 -2.77 -0.68
CA TYR A 359 41.82 -2.46 -2.07
C TYR A 359 41.72 -3.65 -3.05
N ASN A 360 40.52 -4.19 -3.26
CA ASN A 360 40.24 -5.14 -4.35
C ASN A 360 39.96 -4.38 -5.66
N TYR A 361 41.01 -4.01 -6.40
CA TYR A 361 40.90 -3.07 -7.53
C TYR A 361 41.20 -3.69 -8.92
N TYR A 362 40.75 -2.98 -9.96
CA TYR A 362 41.12 -3.20 -11.36
C TYR A 362 40.78 -4.60 -11.90
N GLY A 363 39.54 -5.04 -11.69
CA GLY A 363 39.00 -6.29 -12.25
C GLY A 363 39.46 -7.55 -11.51
N SER A 364 39.87 -7.41 -10.25
CA SER A 364 40.30 -8.50 -9.38
C SER A 364 39.10 -9.25 -8.76
N THR A 365 39.40 -10.36 -8.07
CA THR A 365 38.39 -11.22 -7.46
C THR A 365 38.79 -11.63 -6.05
N VAL A 366 37.92 -11.37 -5.07
CA VAL A 366 38.05 -11.85 -3.69
C VAL A 366 36.90 -12.79 -3.36
N MET A 367 37.22 -13.97 -2.82
CA MET A 367 36.23 -14.96 -2.39
C MET A 367 36.47 -15.38 -0.94
N VAL A 368 35.53 -15.08 -0.05
CA VAL A 368 35.56 -15.42 1.37
C VAL A 368 34.46 -16.43 1.69
N THR A 369 34.81 -17.71 1.80
CA THR A 369 33.83 -18.81 1.82
C THR A 369 33.96 -19.77 3.00
N GLY A 370 32.89 -19.94 3.77
CA GLY A 370 32.80 -21.04 4.75
C GLY A 370 33.74 -20.92 5.94
N ASN A 371 34.15 -19.71 6.31
CA ASN A 371 35.02 -19.46 7.46
C ASN A 371 34.21 -19.40 8.76
N THR A 372 34.84 -19.78 9.87
CA THR A 372 34.30 -19.62 11.23
C THR A 372 35.14 -18.58 11.96
N ILE A 373 34.54 -17.45 12.29
CA ILE A 373 35.18 -16.29 12.91
C ILE A 373 34.51 -16.07 14.26
N GLY A 374 35.29 -16.00 15.33
CA GLY A 374 34.81 -15.70 16.65
C GLY A 374 35.75 -14.76 17.39
N SER A 375 35.27 -14.11 18.43
CA SER A 375 36.16 -13.54 19.43
C SER A 375 35.64 -13.77 20.85
N SER A 376 36.57 -13.85 21.80
CA SER A 376 36.29 -13.80 23.23
C SER A 376 36.57 -12.43 23.85
N THR A 377 37.12 -11.52 23.04
CA THR A 377 37.35 -10.09 23.27
C THR A 377 36.41 -9.31 22.31
N GLN A 378 36.21 -8.00 22.53
CA GLN A 378 35.43 -7.19 21.56
C GLN A 378 36.17 -7.24 20.21
N MET A 379 35.45 -7.40 19.10
CA MET A 379 36.02 -7.43 17.75
C MET A 379 35.20 -6.48 16.90
N ASP A 380 35.80 -5.40 16.40
CA ASP A 380 35.07 -4.39 15.62
C ASP A 380 34.38 -5.05 14.40
N TYR A 381 35.14 -5.82 13.62
CA TYR A 381 34.67 -6.38 12.35
C TYR A 381 34.84 -7.89 12.23
N GLY A 382 33.79 -8.58 11.78
CA GLY A 382 33.91 -9.97 11.36
C GLY A 382 34.71 -10.11 10.07
N ILE A 383 34.23 -9.45 9.02
CA ILE A 383 34.85 -9.35 7.70
C ILE A 383 34.75 -7.91 7.24
N TYR A 384 35.87 -7.34 6.80
CA TYR A 384 35.94 -6.02 6.20
C TYR A 384 36.49 -6.13 4.78
N ILE A 385 35.79 -5.56 3.80
CA ILE A 385 36.21 -5.58 2.38
C ILE A 385 36.01 -4.21 1.74
N ASP A 386 36.91 -3.85 0.81
CA ASP A 386 36.78 -2.71 -0.09
C ASP A 386 36.90 -3.20 -1.56
N THR A 387 35.86 -2.99 -2.38
CA THR A 387 35.78 -3.46 -3.78
C THR A 387 35.53 -2.34 -4.78
N GLU A 388 36.49 -2.09 -5.68
CA GLU A 388 36.38 -1.00 -6.66
C GLU A 388 36.84 -1.36 -8.09
N TYR A 389 36.56 -0.46 -9.04
CA TYR A 389 37.08 -0.45 -10.41
C TYR A 389 36.83 -1.75 -11.19
N GLY A 390 35.59 -2.22 -11.18
CA GLY A 390 35.15 -3.41 -11.93
C GLY A 390 35.58 -4.75 -11.32
N SER A 391 36.11 -4.74 -10.10
CA SER A 391 36.42 -5.95 -9.33
C SER A 391 35.17 -6.65 -8.81
N SER A 392 35.35 -7.86 -8.31
CA SER A 392 34.26 -8.65 -7.73
C SER A 392 34.62 -9.27 -6.39
N THR A 393 33.64 -9.28 -5.49
CA THR A 393 33.75 -9.84 -4.14
C THR A 393 32.59 -10.79 -3.89
N THR A 394 32.88 -11.95 -3.28
CA THR A 394 31.86 -12.91 -2.83
C THR A 394 32.14 -13.37 -1.41
N ILE A 395 31.21 -13.11 -0.51
CA ILE A 395 31.26 -13.49 0.91
C ILE A 395 30.12 -14.47 1.18
N THR A 396 30.42 -15.76 1.36
CA THR A 396 29.37 -16.76 1.50
C THR A 396 29.60 -17.90 2.47
N GLY A 397 28.55 -18.30 3.20
CA GLY A 397 28.58 -19.46 4.08
C GLY A 397 29.42 -19.27 5.34
N ASN A 398 29.79 -18.05 5.69
CA ASN A 398 30.62 -17.77 6.87
C ASN A 398 29.77 -17.76 8.15
N THR A 399 30.36 -18.18 9.26
CA THR A 399 29.77 -18.08 10.60
C THR A 399 30.63 -17.12 11.42
N ILE A 400 30.06 -16.00 11.83
CA ILE A 400 30.76 -14.89 12.49
C ILE A 400 30.07 -14.62 13.82
N SER A 401 30.85 -14.52 14.90
CA SER A 401 30.30 -14.25 16.24
C SER A 401 31.17 -13.35 17.10
N GLY A 402 30.56 -12.57 17.98
CA GLY A 402 31.25 -11.75 18.97
C GLY A 402 31.88 -10.48 18.41
N PHE A 403 31.24 -9.87 17.40
CA PHE A 403 31.58 -8.55 16.89
C PHE A 403 30.76 -7.46 17.59
N ASP A 404 31.27 -6.22 17.63
CA ASP A 404 30.62 -5.06 18.27
C ASP A 404 30.38 -3.85 17.35
N TYR A 405 30.97 -3.78 16.15
CA TYR A 405 30.58 -2.79 15.14
C TYR A 405 29.83 -3.41 13.96
N ALA A 406 30.48 -4.24 13.13
CA ALA A 406 29.84 -4.87 11.97
C ALA A 406 30.22 -6.33 11.76
N GLY A 407 29.22 -7.19 11.49
CA GLY A 407 29.49 -8.58 11.13
C GLY A 407 30.20 -8.70 9.79
N ILE A 408 29.73 -7.92 8.81
CA ILE A 408 30.35 -7.75 7.49
C ILE A 408 30.24 -6.27 7.12
N GLU A 409 31.36 -5.68 6.73
CA GLU A 409 31.40 -4.36 6.09
C GLU A 409 31.95 -4.49 4.67
N GLU A 410 31.26 -3.85 3.74
CA GLU A 410 31.74 -3.55 2.40
C GLU A 410 31.86 -2.01 2.27
N GLU A 411 33.09 -1.53 2.18
CA GLU A 411 33.43 -0.11 2.05
C GLU A 411 33.48 0.28 0.55
N TYR A 412 32.78 1.35 0.20
CA TYR A 412 32.80 2.04 -1.11
C TYR A 412 32.75 1.16 -2.38
N PRO A 413 31.70 0.36 -2.63
CA PRO A 413 31.55 -0.35 -3.90
C PRO A 413 31.55 0.60 -5.12
N TYR A 414 32.69 0.77 -5.79
CA TYR A 414 32.88 1.86 -6.76
C TYR A 414 33.16 1.39 -8.20
N ALA A 415 32.59 2.11 -9.17
CA ALA A 415 32.90 2.02 -10.60
C ALA A 415 32.69 0.62 -11.21
N GLY A 416 31.46 0.14 -11.20
CA GLY A 416 31.03 -1.06 -11.91
C GLY A 416 31.48 -2.36 -11.24
N CYS A 417 31.78 -2.33 -9.94
CA CYS A 417 32.16 -3.52 -9.19
C CYS A 417 30.93 -4.39 -8.87
N THR A 418 31.17 -5.60 -8.37
CA THR A 418 30.09 -6.51 -7.96
C THR A 418 30.39 -7.17 -6.63
N THR A 419 29.53 -6.97 -5.65
CA THR A 419 29.66 -7.56 -4.30
C THR A 419 28.46 -8.47 -4.01
N ASN A 420 28.73 -9.72 -3.61
CA ASN A 420 27.70 -10.70 -3.27
C ASN A 420 27.91 -11.27 -1.87
N ILE A 421 27.02 -10.93 -0.96
CA ILE A 421 27.02 -11.34 0.45
C ILE A 421 25.86 -12.31 0.66
N SER A 422 26.14 -13.60 0.83
CA SER A 422 25.05 -14.57 0.95
C SER A 422 25.26 -15.77 1.85
N ASN A 423 24.19 -16.27 2.47
CA ASN A 423 24.21 -17.47 3.32
C ASN A 423 25.14 -17.36 4.54
N ASN A 424 25.39 -16.16 5.06
CA ASN A 424 26.22 -15.95 6.24
C ASN A 424 25.36 -15.98 7.52
N THR A 425 25.94 -16.42 8.63
CA THR A 425 25.34 -16.38 9.97
C THR A 425 26.17 -15.46 10.85
N LEU A 426 25.57 -14.36 11.31
CA LEU A 426 26.21 -13.27 12.03
C LEU A 426 25.55 -13.14 13.41
N THR A 427 26.32 -13.25 14.49
CA THR A 427 25.83 -13.06 15.85
C THR A 427 26.70 -12.06 16.58
N ALA A 428 26.20 -10.85 16.79
CA ALA A 428 26.90 -9.82 17.56
C ALA A 428 27.17 -10.28 19.00
N ASP A 429 28.06 -9.57 19.70
CA ASP A 429 28.36 -9.81 21.11
C ASP A 429 27.12 -9.55 22.02
N ASN A 430 27.24 -9.78 23.34
CA ASN A 430 26.09 -9.59 24.25
C ASN A 430 25.73 -8.12 24.53
N GLY A 431 26.59 -7.17 24.18
CA GLY A 431 26.35 -5.74 24.30
C GLY A 431 25.48 -5.18 23.16
N GLY A 432 25.50 -5.84 22.01
CA GLY A 432 24.94 -5.32 20.77
C GLY A 432 26.07 -4.94 19.81
N ALA A 433 25.76 -4.91 18.51
CA ALA A 433 26.63 -4.31 17.51
C ALA A 433 25.81 -3.40 16.61
N ASP A 434 26.40 -2.28 16.20
CA ASP A 434 25.71 -1.29 15.38
C ASP A 434 25.08 -1.95 14.15
N TYR A 435 25.84 -2.79 13.43
CA TYR A 435 25.44 -3.35 12.14
C TYR A 435 25.54 -4.88 12.07
N GLY A 436 24.51 -5.52 11.52
CA GLY A 436 24.65 -6.87 10.98
C GLY A 436 25.53 -6.88 9.73
N ILE A 437 25.09 -6.15 8.72
CA ILE A 437 25.79 -5.95 7.44
C ILE A 437 25.78 -4.45 7.11
N LEU A 438 26.94 -3.87 6.88
CA LEU A 438 27.13 -2.48 6.46
C LEU A 438 27.64 -2.44 5.01
N VAL A 439 27.00 -1.64 4.17
CA VAL A 439 27.42 -1.33 2.81
C VAL A 439 27.54 0.18 2.69
N ASP A 440 28.76 0.70 2.77
CA ASP A 440 29.02 2.14 2.70
C ASP A 440 29.18 2.58 1.24
N GLY A 441 28.19 3.29 0.71
CA GLY A 441 28.34 4.06 -0.53
C GLY A 441 28.57 3.27 -1.83
N PRO A 442 27.63 2.41 -2.28
CA PRO A 442 27.71 1.81 -3.60
C PRO A 442 27.44 2.83 -4.72
N TYR A 443 28.42 3.03 -5.61
CA TYR A 443 28.43 4.13 -6.59
C TYR A 443 28.87 3.73 -8.00
N TYR A 444 28.44 4.50 -9.01
CA TYR A 444 28.93 4.47 -10.40
C TYR A 444 28.80 3.11 -11.10
N GLY A 445 27.57 2.59 -11.19
CA GLY A 445 27.27 1.37 -11.95
C GLY A 445 27.55 0.08 -11.21
N SER A 446 27.85 0.16 -9.91
CA SER A 446 28.15 -1.00 -9.07
C SER A 446 26.90 -1.83 -8.80
N SER A 447 27.08 -3.09 -8.39
CA SER A 447 25.99 -3.96 -7.98
C SER A 447 26.30 -4.69 -6.68
N VAL A 448 25.41 -4.54 -5.70
CA VAL A 448 25.53 -5.21 -4.40
C VAL A 448 24.32 -6.11 -4.19
N THR A 449 24.58 -7.36 -3.83
CA THR A 449 23.56 -8.37 -3.55
C THR A 449 23.75 -8.92 -2.14
N VAL A 450 22.73 -8.83 -1.29
CA VAL A 450 22.71 -9.32 0.10
C VAL A 450 21.59 -10.33 0.28
N ASN A 451 21.89 -11.63 0.23
CA ASN A 451 20.85 -12.67 0.16
C ASN A 451 21.00 -13.82 1.18
N ASN A 452 19.90 -14.24 1.80
CA ASN A 452 19.85 -15.42 2.68
C ASN A 452 20.78 -15.32 3.91
N ASN A 453 21.08 -14.13 4.39
CA ASN A 453 21.90 -13.96 5.59
C ASN A 453 21.03 -14.02 6.84
N THR A 454 21.60 -14.49 7.95
CA THR A 454 20.98 -14.43 9.28
C THR A 454 21.84 -13.54 10.15
N ALA A 455 21.31 -12.43 10.64
CA ALA A 455 22.00 -11.52 11.55
C ALA A 455 21.20 -11.37 12.84
N THR A 456 21.87 -11.54 13.99
CA THR A 456 21.23 -11.49 15.30
C THR A 456 21.99 -10.60 16.27
N ASN A 457 21.24 -9.94 17.15
CA ASN A 457 21.72 -9.12 18.26
C ASN A 457 22.36 -7.77 17.86
N PHE A 458 21.96 -7.20 16.71
CA PHE A 458 22.36 -5.84 16.32
C PHE A 458 21.51 -4.77 17.06
N ASP A 459 22.05 -3.59 17.33
CA ASP A 459 21.41 -2.52 18.10
C ASP A 459 21.16 -1.21 17.32
N TYR A 460 21.67 -1.07 16.09
CA TYR A 460 21.29 0.02 15.19
C TYR A 460 20.58 -0.46 13.93
N ALA A 461 21.21 -1.30 13.09
CA ALA A 461 20.59 -1.83 11.87
C ALA A 461 21.00 -3.26 11.52
N GLY A 462 20.03 -4.07 11.06
CA GLY A 462 20.33 -5.43 10.59
C GLY A 462 21.07 -5.44 9.26
N ILE A 463 20.62 -4.59 8.33
CA ILE A 463 21.31 -4.25 7.08
C ILE A 463 21.27 -2.74 6.95
N TYR A 464 22.43 -2.13 6.74
CA TYR A 464 22.57 -0.70 6.53
C TYR A 464 23.24 -0.45 5.18
N ILE A 465 22.56 0.25 4.29
CA ILE A 465 23.09 0.72 3.02
C ILE A 465 23.07 2.24 3.10
N TYR A 466 24.25 2.87 3.00
CA TYR A 466 24.40 4.32 3.11
C TYR A 466 23.73 5.02 1.92
N ASP A 467 24.46 5.31 0.84
CA ASP A 467 23.88 5.99 -0.32
C ASP A 467 24.13 5.22 -1.61
N THR A 468 23.19 5.27 -2.55
CA THR A 468 23.23 4.56 -3.84
C THR A 468 23.06 5.55 -4.99
N TYR A 469 24.14 5.79 -5.75
CA TYR A 469 24.14 6.77 -6.87
C TYR A 469 24.58 6.15 -8.20
N ASP A 470 24.24 6.85 -9.29
CA ASP A 470 24.81 6.70 -10.64
C ASP A 470 24.63 5.29 -11.24
N ASN A 471 23.38 4.89 -11.49
CA ASN A 471 23.01 3.62 -12.13
C ASN A 471 23.49 2.41 -11.32
N THR A 472 23.44 2.48 -10.00
CA THR A 472 23.86 1.41 -9.09
C THR A 472 22.66 0.53 -8.71
N HIS A 473 22.92 -0.76 -8.50
CA HIS A 473 21.86 -1.76 -8.27
C HIS A 473 22.05 -2.51 -6.96
N ILE A 474 21.09 -2.35 -6.04
CA ILE A 474 21.03 -3.04 -4.74
C ILE A 474 19.93 -4.10 -4.77
N THR A 475 20.25 -5.29 -4.26
CA THR A 475 19.29 -6.39 -4.11
C THR A 475 19.46 -7.08 -2.77
N CYS A 476 18.46 -7.00 -1.91
CA CYS A 476 18.46 -7.58 -0.58
C CYS A 476 17.30 -8.56 -0.43
N ASN A 477 17.57 -9.88 -0.47
CA ASN A 477 16.51 -10.88 -0.46
C ASN A 477 16.63 -11.96 0.62
N ASN A 478 15.50 -12.34 1.20
CA ASN A 478 15.37 -13.50 2.10
C ASN A 478 16.33 -13.46 3.30
N ASN A 479 16.65 -12.28 3.83
CA ASN A 479 17.47 -12.14 5.03
C ASN A 479 16.62 -12.25 6.30
N MET A 480 17.18 -12.80 7.36
CA MET A 480 16.55 -12.97 8.67
C MET A 480 17.32 -12.17 9.72
N LEU A 481 16.71 -11.10 10.19
CA LEU A 481 17.32 -10.07 11.02
C LEU A 481 16.62 -10.04 12.38
N THR A 482 17.35 -10.25 13.47
CA THR A 482 16.82 -10.17 14.84
C THR A 482 17.63 -9.17 15.65
N ALA A 483 17.01 -8.07 16.04
CA ALA A 483 17.63 -7.03 16.84
C ALA A 483 18.02 -7.51 18.25
N HIS A 484 18.84 -6.72 18.92
CA HIS A 484 19.20 -6.87 20.32
C HIS A 484 17.96 -6.74 21.22
N PRO A 485 17.87 -7.46 22.37
CA PRO A 485 16.72 -7.40 23.27
C PRO A 485 16.34 -6.00 23.80
N SER A 486 17.23 -5.01 23.70
CA SER A 486 16.93 -3.62 24.06
C SER A 486 16.20 -2.83 22.98
N GLY A 487 16.07 -3.36 21.76
CA GLY A 487 15.66 -2.60 20.59
C GLY A 487 16.84 -2.33 19.65
N ALA A 488 16.52 -2.08 18.39
CA ALA A 488 17.40 -1.47 17.40
C ALA A 488 16.58 -0.50 16.56
N ASP A 489 17.17 0.61 16.12
CA ASP A 489 16.44 1.61 15.36
C ASP A 489 15.82 0.99 14.08
N TYR A 490 16.63 0.26 13.30
CA TYR A 490 16.23 -0.20 11.97
C TYR A 490 16.31 -1.72 11.80
N GLY A 491 15.33 -2.30 11.10
CA GLY A 491 15.49 -3.62 10.48
C GLY A 491 16.44 -3.54 9.28
N ILE A 492 16.05 -2.74 8.29
CA ILE A 492 16.82 -2.43 7.08
C ILE A 492 16.80 -0.91 6.88
N TYR A 493 17.97 -0.32 6.69
CA TYR A 493 18.14 1.08 6.33
C TYR A 493 18.71 1.18 4.91
N GLN A 494 18.07 2.00 4.09
CA GLN A 494 18.55 2.41 2.76
C GLN A 494 18.54 3.93 2.73
N GLY A 495 19.70 4.60 2.68
CA GLY A 495 19.72 6.06 2.49
C GLY A 495 19.35 6.44 1.06
N TYR A 496 20.02 7.44 0.49
CA TYR A 496 19.64 7.99 -0.82
C TYR A 496 19.69 6.93 -1.94
N LEU A 497 18.69 6.93 -2.82
CA LEU A 497 18.63 6.12 -4.03
C LEU A 497 18.43 7.04 -5.24
N GLU A 498 19.50 7.29 -6.00
CA GLU A 498 19.50 8.37 -6.99
C GLU A 498 20.12 7.99 -8.34
N SER A 499 19.75 8.77 -9.36
CA SER A 499 20.37 8.80 -10.68
C SER A 499 20.30 7.45 -11.41
N TYR A 500 19.09 7.02 -11.75
CA TYR A 500 18.80 5.74 -12.45
C TYR A 500 19.18 4.50 -11.65
N SER A 501 19.26 4.60 -10.32
CA SER A 501 19.63 3.49 -9.45
C SER A 501 18.40 2.66 -9.06
N THR A 502 18.63 1.42 -8.60
CA THR A 502 17.53 0.53 -8.21
C THR A 502 17.80 -0.13 -6.86
N GLY A 503 16.82 -0.10 -5.96
CA GLY A 503 16.84 -0.80 -4.68
C GLY A 503 15.72 -1.83 -4.59
N THR A 504 16.05 -3.12 -4.51
CA THR A 504 15.05 -4.20 -4.37
C THR A 504 15.20 -4.95 -3.06
N PHE A 505 14.14 -4.96 -2.25
CA PHE A 505 14.08 -5.58 -0.93
C PHE A 505 12.92 -6.58 -0.88
N ASP A 506 13.21 -7.88 -1.02
CA ASP A 506 12.19 -8.93 -1.14
C ASP A 506 12.32 -10.07 -0.13
N MET A 507 11.20 -10.51 0.44
CA MET A 507 11.12 -11.66 1.37
C MET A 507 12.01 -11.56 2.62
N ASN A 508 12.42 -10.37 3.05
CA ASN A 508 13.20 -10.21 4.28
C ASN A 508 12.31 -10.30 5.52
N THR A 509 12.85 -10.80 6.62
CA THR A 509 12.20 -10.81 7.93
C THR A 509 13.07 -10.05 8.91
N ALA A 510 12.56 -8.96 9.50
CA ALA A 510 13.23 -8.24 10.58
C ALA A 510 12.35 -8.22 11.83
N SER A 511 12.95 -8.39 13.01
CA SER A 511 12.22 -8.39 14.27
C SER A 511 12.97 -7.71 15.42
N GLY A 512 12.24 -7.05 16.31
CA GLY A 512 12.76 -6.45 17.53
C GLY A 512 13.27 -5.01 17.38
N PHE A 513 12.98 -4.35 16.26
CA PHE A 513 13.29 -2.94 16.05
C PHE A 513 12.29 -2.02 16.79
N ASP A 514 12.68 -0.79 17.09
CA ASP A 514 11.90 0.22 17.83
C ASP A 514 11.71 1.56 17.09
N TYR A 515 12.32 1.77 15.92
CA TYR A 515 11.99 2.91 15.05
C TYR A 515 11.33 2.50 13.74
N ALA A 516 12.01 1.76 12.84
CA ALA A 516 11.44 1.33 11.56
C ALA A 516 11.88 -0.07 11.11
N GLY A 517 10.95 -0.86 10.55
CA GLY A 517 11.29 -2.17 9.97
C GLY A 517 12.07 -2.03 8.66
N PHE A 518 11.65 -1.07 7.84
CA PHE A 518 12.35 -0.59 6.66
C PHE A 518 12.33 0.94 6.65
N TYR A 519 13.47 1.55 6.37
CA TYR A 519 13.62 3.00 6.26
C TYR A 519 14.28 3.35 4.93
N ASN A 520 13.69 4.32 4.22
CA ASN A 520 14.33 5.02 3.12
C ASN A 520 14.27 6.53 3.29
N ASP A 521 15.42 7.20 3.07
CA ASP A 521 15.48 8.65 2.83
C ASP A 521 14.82 8.93 1.47
N ASP A 522 15.60 9.15 0.41
CA ASP A 522 15.07 9.66 -0.86
C ASP A 522 15.20 8.67 -2.02
N CYS A 523 14.26 8.74 -2.97
CA CYS A 523 14.30 8.09 -4.27
C CYS A 523 14.15 9.13 -5.40
N TYR A 524 15.25 9.47 -6.09
CA TYR A 524 15.29 10.56 -7.07
C TYR A 524 15.87 10.22 -8.44
N TYR A 525 15.60 11.11 -9.40
CA TYR A 525 16.19 11.13 -10.74
C TYR A 525 15.96 9.82 -11.52
N THR A 526 14.70 9.44 -11.68
CA THR A 526 14.28 8.22 -12.40
C THR A 526 14.86 6.94 -11.80
N SER A 527 14.84 6.83 -10.47
CA SER A 527 15.28 5.64 -9.73
C SER A 527 14.09 4.78 -9.29
N ASP A 528 14.35 3.49 -9.00
CA ASP A 528 13.29 2.53 -8.67
C ASP A 528 13.53 1.89 -7.29
N LEU A 529 12.67 2.19 -6.32
CA LEU A 529 12.61 1.52 -5.02
C LEU A 529 11.51 0.47 -5.00
N THR A 530 11.83 -0.76 -4.60
CA THR A 530 10.86 -1.85 -4.43
C THR A 530 11.04 -2.55 -3.10
N VAL A 531 10.04 -2.47 -2.23
CA VAL A 531 9.94 -3.14 -0.93
C VAL A 531 8.76 -4.10 -0.96
N THR A 532 9.01 -5.41 -1.09
CA THR A 532 7.93 -6.38 -1.29
C THR A 532 8.05 -7.69 -0.51
N ASN A 533 6.90 -8.26 -0.12
CA ASN A 533 6.81 -9.55 0.59
C ASN A 533 7.65 -9.64 1.88
N ASN A 534 7.99 -8.52 2.51
CA ASN A 534 8.78 -8.50 3.73
C ASN A 534 7.89 -8.69 4.97
N THR A 535 8.49 -9.16 6.07
CA THR A 535 7.83 -9.28 7.38
C THR A 535 8.61 -8.48 8.43
N PHE A 536 7.99 -7.43 8.94
CA PHE A 536 8.57 -6.52 9.93
C PHE A 536 7.80 -6.62 11.25
N ASN A 537 8.43 -7.17 12.29
CA ASN A 537 7.82 -7.35 13.60
C ASN A 537 8.54 -6.50 14.65
N ALA A 538 7.97 -5.34 14.98
CA ALA A 538 8.56 -4.43 15.96
C ALA A 538 8.63 -5.06 17.36
N ILE A 539 9.44 -4.45 18.24
CA ILE A 539 9.52 -4.80 19.66
C ILE A 539 8.14 -4.69 20.33
N SER A 540 7.92 -5.43 21.42
CA SER A 540 6.62 -5.48 22.10
C SER A 540 6.16 -4.15 22.70
N SER A 541 7.05 -3.18 22.86
CA SER A 541 6.72 -1.82 23.33
C SER A 541 6.24 -0.89 22.22
N GLY A 542 6.33 -1.31 20.96
CA GLY A 542 6.04 -0.45 19.80
C GLY A 542 7.29 -0.03 19.06
N ALA A 543 7.16 0.17 17.76
CA ALA A 543 8.05 1.01 16.96
C ALA A 543 7.24 2.14 16.33
N ASP A 544 7.88 3.26 16.03
CA ASP A 544 7.18 4.37 15.36
C ASP A 544 6.59 3.89 14.01
N TYR A 545 7.40 3.23 13.19
CA TYR A 545 7.05 2.87 11.81
C TYR A 545 7.19 1.37 11.53
N GLY A 546 6.26 0.82 10.74
CA GLY A 546 6.52 -0.45 10.03
C GLY A 546 7.47 -0.23 8.86
N ILE A 547 7.11 0.70 7.98
CA ILE A 547 7.88 1.14 6.82
C ILE A 547 7.83 2.67 6.78
N TYR A 548 8.98 3.31 6.58
CA TYR A 548 9.10 4.74 6.39
C TYR A 548 9.81 5.03 5.06
N ILE A 549 9.22 5.92 4.25
CA ILE A 549 9.83 6.46 3.03
C ILE A 549 9.68 7.98 3.10
N TYR A 550 10.78 8.72 3.02
CA TYR A 550 10.74 10.17 3.01
C TYR A 550 10.18 10.68 1.69
N GLU A 551 10.88 10.46 0.57
CA GLU A 551 10.51 11.09 -0.70
C GLU A 551 10.71 10.21 -1.93
N THR A 552 9.83 10.37 -2.92
CA THR A 552 9.97 9.80 -4.26
C THR A 552 9.62 10.87 -5.29
N ALA A 553 10.63 11.27 -6.07
CA ALA A 553 10.50 12.40 -6.97
C ALA A 553 11.22 12.27 -8.31
N GLU A 554 11.00 13.25 -9.18
CA GLU A 554 11.70 13.42 -10.46
C GLU A 554 11.57 12.21 -11.40
N GLY A 555 10.35 11.70 -11.54
CA GLY A 555 10.03 10.53 -12.38
C GLY A 555 10.53 9.21 -11.82
N SER A 556 10.80 9.14 -10.51
CA SER A 556 11.18 7.92 -9.78
C SER A 556 9.95 7.16 -9.29
N ASP A 557 10.16 5.87 -9.03
CA ASP A 557 9.12 4.90 -8.72
C ASP A 557 9.35 4.29 -7.32
N GLY A 558 8.34 4.39 -6.44
CA GLY A 558 8.36 3.85 -5.07
C GLY A 558 7.29 2.79 -4.88
N THR A 559 7.70 1.53 -4.72
CA THR A 559 6.77 0.38 -4.60
C THR A 559 6.86 -0.29 -3.23
N VAL A 560 5.74 -0.34 -2.50
CA VAL A 560 5.58 -1.01 -1.20
C VAL A 560 4.43 -2.03 -1.28
N ASN A 561 4.76 -3.29 -1.58
CA ASN A 561 3.76 -4.30 -1.91
C ASN A 561 3.82 -5.57 -1.05
N ASN A 562 2.67 -6.03 -0.55
CA ASN A 562 2.50 -7.33 0.15
C ASN A 562 3.39 -7.50 1.39
N ASN A 563 3.76 -6.41 2.06
CA ASN A 563 4.53 -6.48 3.30
C ASN A 563 3.61 -6.75 4.50
N THR A 564 4.14 -7.40 5.53
CA THR A 564 3.45 -7.62 6.80
C THR A 564 4.17 -6.85 7.90
N CYS A 565 3.51 -5.87 8.51
CA CYS A 565 4.05 -5.06 9.62
C CYS A 565 3.24 -5.32 10.89
N THR A 566 3.90 -5.62 12.01
CA THR A 566 3.23 -5.82 13.31
C THR A 566 3.86 -5.00 14.43
N ASN A 567 3.04 -4.60 15.40
CA ASN A 567 3.42 -3.86 16.61
C ASN A 567 3.99 -2.44 16.37
N PHE A 568 3.52 -1.72 15.36
CA PHE A 568 3.81 -0.28 15.23
C PHE A 568 2.90 0.54 16.16
N ASP A 569 3.36 1.74 16.55
CA ASP A 569 2.72 2.67 17.49
C ASP A 569 2.37 4.02 16.83
N TYR A 570 3.09 4.44 15.78
CA TYR A 570 2.75 5.66 15.03
C TYR A 570 2.11 5.35 13.67
N ALA A 571 2.83 4.70 12.74
CA ALA A 571 2.26 4.34 11.42
C ALA A 571 2.73 2.98 10.91
N GLY A 572 1.82 2.21 10.30
CA GLY A 572 2.19 0.96 9.63
C GLY A 572 3.04 1.22 8.39
N ILE A 573 2.65 2.21 7.60
CA ILE A 573 3.41 2.77 6.49
C ILE A 573 3.31 4.30 6.59
N TYR A 574 4.44 4.97 6.60
CA TYR A 574 4.54 6.43 6.51
C TYR A 574 5.27 6.81 5.22
N TYR A 575 4.64 7.65 4.41
CA TYR A 575 5.18 8.15 3.15
C TYR A 575 5.02 9.66 3.13
N GLU A 576 6.12 10.41 3.21
CA GLU A 576 6.03 11.87 3.27
C GLU A 576 5.69 12.43 1.87
N TYR A 577 6.61 12.33 0.91
CA TYR A 577 6.43 12.90 -0.42
C TYR A 577 6.42 11.81 -1.50
N PRO A 578 5.30 11.09 -1.71
CA PRO A 578 5.23 9.99 -2.68
C PRO A 578 5.38 10.37 -4.15
N SER A 579 5.21 11.64 -4.52
CA SER A 579 5.01 12.00 -5.93
C SER A 579 5.46 13.42 -6.32
N TYR A 580 6.55 13.89 -5.71
CA TYR A 580 7.11 15.20 -6.05
C TYR A 580 7.68 15.18 -7.49
N GLU A 581 7.50 16.26 -8.27
CA GLU A 581 7.98 16.36 -9.67
C GLU A 581 7.79 15.10 -10.55
N ALA A 582 6.55 14.59 -10.65
CA ALA A 582 6.16 13.40 -11.43
C ALA A 582 6.66 12.03 -10.91
N GLY A 583 7.00 11.90 -9.62
CA GLY A 583 7.20 10.60 -8.97
C GLY A 583 5.91 9.77 -8.87
N VAL A 584 6.05 8.45 -8.70
CA VAL A 584 4.91 7.54 -8.53
C VAL A 584 5.09 6.62 -7.33
N ALA A 585 4.06 6.51 -6.50
CA ALA A 585 4.04 5.60 -5.35
C ALA A 585 2.93 4.55 -5.44
N TRP A 586 3.28 3.31 -5.11
CA TRP A 586 2.35 2.18 -5.05
C TRP A 586 2.43 1.49 -3.69
N ILE A 587 1.34 1.55 -2.92
CA ILE A 587 1.22 0.96 -1.58
C ILE A 587 0.11 -0.11 -1.64
N ASN A 588 0.46 -1.35 -1.99
CA ASN A 588 -0.57 -2.36 -2.31
C ASN A 588 -0.48 -3.66 -1.52
N GLY A 589 -1.63 -4.19 -1.10
CA GLY A 589 -1.76 -5.54 -0.54
C GLY A 589 -1.03 -5.77 0.78
N ASN A 590 -0.64 -4.72 1.51
CA ASN A 590 0.09 -4.83 2.76
C ASN A 590 -0.86 -5.25 3.90
N THR A 591 -0.32 -6.00 4.87
CA THR A 591 -1.03 -6.39 6.10
C THR A 591 -0.40 -5.68 7.30
N LEU A 592 -1.11 -4.72 7.87
CA LEU A 592 -0.62 -3.82 8.92
C LEU A 592 -1.41 -4.08 10.21
N THR A 593 -0.74 -4.54 11.26
CA THR A 593 -1.35 -4.75 12.59
C THR A 593 -0.63 -3.88 13.62
N ALA A 594 -1.31 -2.83 14.07
CA ALA A 594 -0.81 -1.96 15.13
C ALA A 594 -0.65 -2.71 16.46
N LEU A 595 0.05 -2.09 17.42
CA LEU A 595 0.07 -2.54 18.80
C LEU A 595 -1.35 -2.67 19.36
N SER A 596 -1.54 -3.57 20.33
CA SER A 596 -2.85 -3.73 21.00
C SER A 596 -3.30 -2.50 21.80
N THR A 597 -2.38 -1.60 22.12
CA THR A 597 -2.68 -0.31 22.74
C THR A 597 -3.19 0.71 21.74
N GLY A 598 -3.03 0.45 20.43
CA GLY A 598 -3.31 1.41 19.37
C GLY A 598 -2.09 1.81 18.58
N ALA A 599 -2.31 2.42 17.42
CA ALA A 599 -1.34 3.27 16.74
C ALA A 599 -2.06 4.47 16.14
N ASP A 600 -1.39 5.60 15.95
CA ASP A 600 -2.05 6.79 15.37
C ASP A 600 -2.60 6.49 13.96
N TYR A 601 -1.79 5.92 13.07
CA TYR A 601 -2.11 5.72 11.67
C TYR A 601 -1.93 4.28 11.20
N GLY A 602 -2.81 3.81 10.32
CA GLY A 602 -2.53 2.61 9.53
C GLY A 602 -1.56 2.92 8.40
N ILE A 603 -1.97 3.83 7.51
CA ILE A 603 -1.16 4.39 6.42
C ILE A 603 -1.24 5.91 6.50
N TYR A 604 -0.09 6.58 6.44
CA TYR A 604 0.02 8.04 6.38
C TYR A 604 0.71 8.44 5.08
N VAL A 605 0.05 9.32 4.32
CA VAL A 605 0.60 9.99 3.14
C VAL A 605 0.52 11.49 3.37
N TYR A 606 1.67 12.17 3.38
CA TYR A 606 1.72 13.62 3.61
C TYR A 606 1.24 14.38 2.37
N GLU A 607 1.96 14.34 1.24
CA GLU A 607 1.61 15.20 0.09
C GLU A 607 1.72 14.49 -1.27
N VAL A 608 0.59 14.42 -1.99
CA VAL A 608 0.52 13.99 -3.39
C VAL A 608 0.54 15.22 -4.28
N TYR A 609 1.75 15.64 -4.64
CA TYR A 609 2.04 16.79 -5.49
C TYR A 609 1.77 16.46 -6.97
N THR A 610 2.62 16.87 -7.91
CA THR A 610 2.43 16.69 -9.37
C THR A 610 2.34 15.25 -9.94
N GLY A 611 2.49 14.19 -9.14
CA GLY A 611 2.55 12.80 -9.62
C GLY A 611 1.37 11.93 -9.16
N GLU A 612 1.60 10.61 -8.99
CA GLU A 612 0.54 9.64 -8.68
C GLU A 612 0.85 8.82 -7.41
N ALA A 613 -0.16 8.61 -6.58
CA ALA A 613 -0.11 7.70 -5.43
C ALA A 613 -1.28 6.71 -5.47
N THR A 614 -1.01 5.42 -5.33
CA THR A 614 -2.05 4.38 -5.24
C THR A 614 -1.93 3.62 -3.94
N ILE A 615 -3.03 3.54 -3.19
CA ILE A 615 -3.18 2.78 -1.94
C ILE A 615 -4.25 1.71 -2.17
N ASP A 616 -3.87 0.51 -2.63
CA ASP A 616 -4.82 -0.53 -3.04
C ASP A 616 -4.76 -1.83 -2.22
N GLY A 617 -5.92 -2.31 -1.75
CA GLY A 617 -6.06 -3.68 -1.24
C GLY A 617 -5.33 -3.97 0.07
N ASN A 618 -4.98 -2.96 0.86
CA ASN A 618 -4.31 -3.12 2.14
C ASN A 618 -5.28 -3.59 3.24
N THR A 619 -4.78 -4.39 4.20
CA THR A 619 -5.51 -4.82 5.39
C THR A 619 -4.90 -4.18 6.62
N ILE A 620 -5.65 -3.32 7.31
CA ILE A 620 -5.19 -2.50 8.44
C ILE A 620 -6.01 -2.89 9.67
N THR A 621 -5.33 -3.23 10.78
CA THR A 621 -5.97 -3.65 12.03
C THR A 621 -5.42 -2.90 13.23
N ASN A 622 -6.34 -2.45 14.09
CA ASN A 622 -6.11 -1.77 15.36
C ASN A 622 -5.48 -0.36 15.33
N PRO A 623 -5.64 0.49 14.28
CA PRO A 623 -5.33 1.92 14.43
C PRO A 623 -6.32 2.60 15.39
N ASP A 624 -5.82 3.59 16.12
CA ASP A 624 -6.52 4.36 17.15
C ASP A 624 -6.97 5.74 16.66
N TYR A 625 -6.19 6.42 15.83
CA TYR A 625 -6.58 7.75 15.35
C TYR A 625 -7.19 7.66 13.95
N THR A 626 -6.41 7.31 12.92
CA THR A 626 -6.88 7.22 11.53
C THR A 626 -6.46 5.92 10.85
N GLY A 627 -7.37 5.30 10.10
CA GLY A 627 -7.05 4.14 9.26
C GLY A 627 -6.09 4.47 8.12
N ILE A 628 -6.52 5.37 7.22
CA ILE A 628 -5.73 5.89 6.11
C ILE A 628 -5.81 7.41 6.13
N TYR A 629 -4.66 8.08 6.18
CA TYR A 629 -4.55 9.54 6.21
C TYR A 629 -3.84 10.03 4.95
N VAL A 630 -4.48 10.91 4.18
CA VAL A 630 -3.92 11.56 2.98
C VAL A 630 -4.03 13.06 3.19
N GLU A 631 -2.96 13.74 3.59
CA GLU A 631 -3.04 15.17 3.95
C GLU A 631 -3.38 16.02 2.72
N TYR A 632 -2.46 16.15 1.76
CA TYR A 632 -2.64 17.03 0.60
C TYR A 632 -2.67 16.25 -0.72
N VAL A 633 -3.57 16.64 -1.61
CA VAL A 633 -3.53 16.27 -3.04
C VAL A 633 -3.62 17.53 -3.86
N ASP A 634 -2.51 17.99 -4.43
CA ASP A 634 -2.40 19.32 -5.02
C ASP A 634 -1.51 19.38 -6.29
N TYR A 635 -1.44 20.56 -6.92
CA TYR A 635 -0.66 20.84 -8.15
C TYR A 635 -0.86 19.83 -9.30
N GLY A 636 -2.06 19.25 -9.43
CA GLY A 636 -2.39 18.26 -10.45
C GLY A 636 -2.19 16.80 -10.05
N GLY A 637 -1.96 16.54 -8.75
CA GLY A 637 -1.74 15.22 -8.20
C GLY A 637 -2.92 14.25 -8.29
N HIS A 638 -2.61 12.96 -8.37
CA HIS A 638 -3.60 11.90 -8.43
C HIS A 638 -3.41 10.90 -7.30
N CYS A 639 -4.42 10.77 -6.43
CA CYS A 639 -4.40 9.79 -5.35
C CYS A 639 -5.58 8.83 -5.46
N ASP A 640 -5.30 7.53 -5.56
CA ASP A 640 -6.27 6.45 -5.58
C ASP A 640 -6.20 5.64 -4.28
N VAL A 641 -7.24 5.74 -3.44
CA VAL A 641 -7.41 4.93 -2.22
C VAL A 641 -8.47 3.88 -2.47
N THR A 642 -8.07 2.65 -2.82
CA THR A 642 -8.99 1.63 -3.34
C THR A 642 -8.96 0.29 -2.61
N ASN A 643 -10.13 -0.34 -2.46
CA ASN A 643 -10.27 -1.73 -1.99
C ASN A 643 -9.60 -2.08 -0.64
N ASN A 644 -9.33 -1.10 0.22
CA ASN A 644 -8.68 -1.33 1.50
C ASN A 644 -9.68 -1.84 2.55
N THR A 645 -9.21 -2.68 3.46
CA THR A 645 -9.98 -3.16 4.63
C THR A 645 -9.37 -2.60 5.90
N VAL A 646 -10.11 -1.76 6.61
CA VAL A 646 -9.70 -1.12 7.86
C VAL A 646 -10.59 -1.61 9.01
N THR A 647 -9.98 -2.15 10.05
CA THR A 647 -10.64 -2.46 11.32
C THR A 647 -9.97 -1.66 12.43
N MET A 648 -10.62 -0.57 12.85
CA MET A 648 -10.15 0.31 13.91
C MET A 648 -10.08 -0.42 15.26
N ASN A 649 -9.34 0.14 16.22
CA ASN A 649 -9.22 -0.42 17.57
C ASN A 649 -10.59 -0.60 18.23
N SER A 650 -10.70 -1.64 19.06
CA SER A 650 -11.89 -1.94 19.88
C SER A 650 -12.41 -0.78 20.74
N SER A 651 -11.55 0.19 21.07
CA SER A 651 -11.90 1.42 21.78
C SER A 651 -12.47 2.49 20.85
N GLY A 652 -12.67 2.19 19.57
CA GLY A 652 -13.06 3.11 18.49
C GLY A 652 -11.95 4.10 18.15
N GLY A 653 -11.71 4.31 16.85
CA GLY A 653 -10.79 5.35 16.38
C GLY A 653 -11.51 6.47 15.65
N ASP A 654 -10.91 7.65 15.61
CA ASP A 654 -11.59 8.89 15.22
C ASP A 654 -12.02 8.89 13.74
N PHE A 655 -11.12 8.48 12.84
CA PHE A 655 -11.37 8.54 11.39
C PHE A 655 -11.07 7.23 10.69
N GLY A 656 -11.99 6.79 9.83
CA GLY A 656 -11.74 5.66 8.94
C GLY A 656 -10.71 5.98 7.87
N ILE A 657 -11.07 6.95 7.03
CA ILE A 657 -10.22 7.56 6.00
C ILE A 657 -10.30 9.08 6.19
N TYR A 658 -9.16 9.73 6.25
CA TYR A 658 -9.06 11.18 6.43
C TYR A 658 -8.33 11.80 5.24
N ASN A 659 -8.84 12.92 4.77
CA ASN A 659 -8.15 13.83 3.87
C ASN A 659 -8.19 15.25 4.43
N TYR A 660 -7.06 15.96 4.36
CA TYR A 660 -7.04 17.36 4.78
C TYR A 660 -7.59 18.24 3.64
N GLU A 661 -6.97 18.21 2.46
CA GLU A 661 -7.33 19.10 1.35
C GLU A 661 -7.14 18.45 -0.04
N VAL A 662 -7.96 18.86 -1.02
CA VAL A 662 -7.75 18.56 -2.46
C VAL A 662 -7.74 19.89 -3.23
N TYR A 663 -6.57 20.32 -3.67
CA TYR A 663 -6.32 21.70 -4.06
C TYR A 663 -5.78 21.83 -5.51
N GLU A 664 -6.12 22.91 -6.20
CA GLU A 664 -5.72 23.24 -7.59
C GLU A 664 -6.33 22.41 -8.74
N ALA A 665 -6.33 23.04 -9.92
CA ALA A 665 -6.87 22.48 -11.14
C ALA A 665 -6.10 21.24 -11.60
N GLY A 666 -6.82 20.11 -11.67
CA GLY A 666 -6.28 18.83 -12.13
C GLY A 666 -6.06 17.82 -11.00
N SER A 667 -5.99 18.28 -9.75
CA SER A 667 -5.81 17.40 -8.59
C SER A 667 -7.05 16.53 -8.36
N THR A 668 -6.85 15.25 -8.07
CA THR A 668 -7.96 14.30 -7.90
C THR A 668 -7.67 13.28 -6.81
N LEU A 669 -8.60 13.16 -5.86
CA LEU A 669 -8.63 12.09 -4.86
C LEU A 669 -9.80 11.13 -5.14
N ASN A 670 -9.51 9.85 -5.34
CA ASN A 670 -10.50 8.79 -5.51
C ASN A 670 -10.47 7.84 -4.30
N VAL A 671 -11.54 7.81 -3.52
CA VAL A 671 -11.73 6.86 -2.41
C VAL A 671 -12.79 5.85 -2.81
N THR A 672 -12.39 4.65 -3.24
CA THR A 672 -13.31 3.68 -3.86
C THR A 672 -13.22 2.25 -3.36
N GLY A 673 -14.35 1.64 -2.99
CA GLY A 673 -14.43 0.21 -2.67
C GLY A 673 -13.83 -0.18 -1.32
N ASN A 674 -13.55 0.77 -0.43
CA ASN A 674 -12.97 0.52 0.87
C ASN A 674 -14.02 0.01 1.87
N THR A 675 -13.58 -0.83 2.81
CA THR A 675 -14.40 -1.32 3.93
C THR A 675 -13.77 -0.88 5.24
N VAL A 676 -14.44 0.02 5.97
CA VAL A 676 -14.00 0.51 7.28
C VAL A 676 -14.98 0.05 8.34
N THR A 677 -14.46 -0.51 9.43
CA THR A 677 -15.23 -1.02 10.56
C THR A 677 -14.72 -0.47 11.88
N ASN A 678 -15.65 -0.23 12.81
CA ASN A 678 -15.39 0.14 14.19
C ASN A 678 -14.83 1.57 14.41
N TYR A 679 -15.10 2.50 13.48
CA TYR A 679 -14.73 3.92 13.64
C TYR A 679 -15.72 4.68 14.53
N GLY A 680 -15.28 5.80 15.11
CA GLY A 680 -15.96 6.59 16.15
C GLY A 680 -15.91 5.92 17.54
N ASN A 681 -15.84 6.69 18.64
CA ASN A 681 -16.19 6.29 20.04
C ASN A 681 -15.86 7.38 21.11
N MET A 682 -15.37 8.58 20.76
CA MET A 682 -14.70 9.50 21.69
C MET A 682 -15.49 10.78 22.03
N GLY A 683 -16.61 11.03 21.36
CA GLY A 683 -17.53 12.13 21.65
C GLY A 683 -17.20 13.39 20.86
N GLY A 684 -17.72 13.45 19.63
CA GLY A 684 -17.77 14.63 18.76
C GLY A 684 -16.55 14.73 17.86
N GLY A 685 -16.78 14.97 16.56
CA GLY A 685 -15.76 15.14 15.53
C GLY A 685 -15.23 13.86 14.90
N GLU A 686 -16.03 12.79 14.81
CA GLU A 686 -15.60 11.50 14.22
C GLU A 686 -16.35 11.12 12.93
N GLY A 687 -15.67 10.42 12.02
CA GLY A 687 -16.23 10.08 10.70
C GLY A 687 -15.67 8.80 10.05
N GLY A 688 -16.49 8.18 9.19
CA GLY A 688 -16.04 7.06 8.35
C GLY A 688 -15.12 7.55 7.24
N PHE A 689 -15.52 8.62 6.57
CA PHE A 689 -14.67 9.45 5.71
C PHE A 689 -14.73 10.90 6.21
N TRP A 690 -13.58 11.55 6.32
CA TRP A 690 -13.46 12.94 6.77
C TRP A 690 -12.62 13.73 5.76
N GLN A 691 -13.16 14.84 5.27
CA GLN A 691 -12.43 15.87 4.55
C GLN A 691 -12.47 17.15 5.41
N ASP A 692 -11.30 17.64 5.82
CA ASP A 692 -11.18 18.70 6.84
C ASP A 692 -11.22 20.12 6.28
N ASP A 693 -10.76 20.32 5.05
CA ASP A 693 -10.78 21.63 4.39
C ASP A 693 -11.49 21.49 3.03
N TYR A 694 -11.07 22.25 2.02
CA TYR A 694 -11.82 22.40 0.78
C TYR A 694 -11.41 21.42 -0.34
N THR A 695 -12.34 21.24 -1.28
CA THR A 695 -12.05 20.81 -2.65
C THR A 695 -12.14 22.05 -3.54
N GLU A 696 -11.01 22.65 -3.93
CA GLU A 696 -10.96 24.00 -4.58
C GLU A 696 -10.29 24.04 -5.96
N TYR A 697 -10.54 25.16 -6.66
CA TYR A 697 -9.86 25.58 -7.89
C TYR A 697 -9.93 24.57 -9.04
N GLY A 698 -11.07 23.89 -9.20
CA GLY A 698 -11.29 22.91 -10.26
C GLY A 698 -10.71 21.53 -9.96
N SER A 699 -10.44 21.23 -8.69
CA SER A 699 -10.03 19.91 -8.22
C SER A 699 -11.23 18.95 -8.10
N ARG A 700 -10.96 17.69 -7.79
CA ARG A 700 -11.99 16.64 -7.79
C ARG A 700 -11.83 15.63 -6.64
N LEU A 701 -12.90 15.50 -5.85
CA LEU A 701 -13.04 14.45 -4.84
C LEU A 701 -14.10 13.43 -5.26
N ASN A 702 -13.75 12.15 -5.32
CA ASN A 702 -14.68 11.06 -5.59
C ASN A 702 -14.69 10.05 -4.43
N VAL A 703 -15.80 9.93 -3.72
CA VAL A 703 -16.01 8.93 -2.66
C VAL A 703 -17.07 7.94 -3.12
N SER A 704 -16.68 6.72 -3.52
CA SER A 704 -17.64 5.79 -4.14
C SER A 704 -17.54 4.32 -3.73
N ASN A 705 -18.68 3.62 -3.66
CA ASN A 705 -18.75 2.18 -3.39
C ASN A 705 -18.08 1.74 -2.07
N ASN A 706 -17.94 2.64 -1.09
CA ASN A 706 -17.33 2.32 0.19
C ASN A 706 -18.37 1.79 1.19
N THR A 707 -17.92 0.99 2.17
CA THR A 707 -18.73 0.54 3.30
C THR A 707 -18.11 1.04 4.60
N PHE A 708 -18.85 1.89 5.32
CA PHE A 708 -18.47 2.44 6.61
C PHE A 708 -19.43 1.87 7.68
N THR A 709 -18.91 1.10 8.63
CA THR A 709 -19.65 0.64 9.82
C THR A 709 -19.03 1.21 11.10
N ALA A 710 -19.76 2.09 11.78
CA ALA A 710 -19.34 2.72 13.02
C ALA A 710 -19.22 1.72 14.18
N HIS A 711 -18.53 2.13 15.23
CA HIS A 711 -18.45 1.45 16.51
C HIS A 711 -19.84 1.31 17.16
N ALA A 712 -19.97 0.40 18.12
CA ALA A 712 -21.23 0.12 18.80
C ALA A 712 -21.82 1.32 19.57
N ASN A 713 -20.99 2.30 19.95
CA ASN A 713 -21.44 3.55 20.57
C ASN A 713 -21.78 4.65 19.55
N GLY A 714 -21.56 4.39 18.26
CA GLY A 714 -21.80 5.31 17.16
C GLY A 714 -20.61 6.21 16.81
N SER A 715 -20.80 7.01 15.76
CA SER A 715 -19.91 8.05 15.25
C SER A 715 -20.76 9.26 14.90
N GLU A 716 -20.28 10.49 15.12
CA GLU A 716 -21.08 11.68 14.82
C GLU A 716 -21.48 11.73 13.33
N TYR A 717 -20.49 11.55 12.45
CA TYR A 717 -20.68 11.57 11.00
C TYR A 717 -20.42 10.22 10.34
N GLY A 718 -21.09 10.00 9.21
CA GLY A 718 -20.72 8.95 8.26
C GLY A 718 -19.64 9.41 7.30
N ILE A 719 -19.98 10.42 6.49
CA ILE A 719 -19.12 11.10 5.53
C ILE A 719 -19.20 12.59 5.87
N TYR A 720 -18.05 13.22 6.08
CA TYR A 720 -17.94 14.63 6.44
C TYR A 720 -17.04 15.39 5.47
N SER A 721 -17.44 16.59 5.09
CA SER A 721 -16.69 17.53 4.25
C SER A 721 -16.87 18.95 4.79
N ASP A 722 -15.85 19.49 5.46
CA ASP A 722 -15.90 20.82 6.09
C ASP A 722 -15.84 21.96 5.07
N GLY A 723 -15.00 21.86 4.04
CA GLY A 723 -14.89 22.93 3.04
C GLY A 723 -15.87 22.78 1.87
N GLY A 724 -16.46 21.59 1.68
CA GLY A 724 -17.31 21.31 0.51
C GLY A 724 -16.55 21.46 -0.82
N ALA A 725 -17.23 21.97 -1.85
CA ALA A 725 -16.66 22.22 -3.18
C ALA A 725 -16.79 23.70 -3.58
N SER A 726 -15.67 24.34 -3.94
CA SER A 726 -15.57 25.75 -4.32
C SER A 726 -14.79 25.96 -5.64
N ASP A 727 -14.93 27.13 -6.26
CA ASP A 727 -14.13 27.59 -7.42
C ASP A 727 -14.10 26.60 -8.62
N GLY A 728 -15.28 26.10 -9.02
CA GLY A 728 -15.45 25.20 -10.16
C GLY A 728 -15.08 23.73 -9.89
N SER A 729 -14.94 23.35 -8.63
CA SER A 729 -14.53 22.01 -8.20
C SER A 729 -15.68 21.02 -8.15
N LYS A 730 -15.34 19.74 -7.97
CA LYS A 730 -16.34 18.66 -8.02
C LYS A 730 -16.21 17.66 -6.89
N PHE A 731 -17.29 17.45 -6.16
CA PHE A 731 -17.40 16.43 -5.13
C PHE A 731 -18.50 15.40 -5.49
N PHE A 732 -18.08 14.17 -5.76
CA PHE A 732 -18.97 13.06 -6.09
C PHE A 732 -18.99 12.03 -4.96
N CYS A 733 -20.15 11.83 -4.33
CA CYS A 733 -20.36 10.79 -3.31
C CYS A 733 -21.39 9.77 -3.81
N MET A 734 -20.95 8.56 -4.17
CA MET A 734 -21.80 7.61 -4.92
C MET A 734 -21.78 6.18 -4.39
N ASN A 735 -22.97 5.58 -4.23
CA ASN A 735 -23.14 4.16 -3.89
C ASN A 735 -22.43 3.70 -2.61
N ASN A 736 -22.23 4.61 -1.64
CA ASN A 736 -21.65 4.26 -0.35
C ASN A 736 -22.70 3.67 0.60
N THR A 737 -22.28 2.81 1.52
CA THR A 737 -23.12 2.27 2.60
C THR A 737 -22.54 2.72 3.94
N VAL A 738 -23.30 3.50 4.70
CA VAL A 738 -22.93 4.02 6.03
C VAL A 738 -23.89 3.48 7.08
N GLN A 739 -23.35 2.92 8.16
CA GLN A 739 -24.12 2.34 9.26
C GLN A 739 -23.62 2.83 10.62
N GLY A 740 -24.56 3.24 11.47
CA GLY A 740 -24.32 3.53 12.89
C GLY A 740 -23.83 4.94 13.21
N TYR A 741 -24.09 5.92 12.34
CA TYR A 741 -23.85 7.34 12.68
C TYR A 741 -24.90 7.86 13.67
N THR A 742 -24.60 8.96 14.36
CA THR A 742 -25.43 9.51 15.45
C THR A 742 -25.91 10.94 15.22
N TYR A 743 -25.30 11.69 14.30
CA TYR A 743 -25.75 13.03 13.91
C TYR A 743 -26.10 13.09 12.42
N CYS A 744 -25.13 12.98 11.52
CA CYS A 744 -25.37 13.11 10.07
C CYS A 744 -24.76 11.97 9.25
N GLY A 745 -25.51 11.47 8.26
CA GLY A 745 -25.03 10.42 7.36
C GLY A 745 -24.00 10.95 6.37
N LEU A 746 -24.30 12.07 5.73
CA LEU A 746 -23.40 12.84 4.86
C LEU A 746 -23.57 14.33 5.13
N TYR A 747 -22.50 14.98 5.55
CA TYR A 747 -22.42 16.43 5.74
C TYR A 747 -21.46 17.04 4.72
N THR A 748 -21.87 18.13 4.09
CA THR A 748 -21.03 19.01 3.28
C THR A 748 -21.36 20.46 3.63
N TYR A 749 -20.35 21.32 3.73
CA TYR A 749 -20.58 22.71 4.09
C TYR A 749 -21.02 23.55 2.86
N TYR A 750 -20.16 23.73 1.85
CA TYR A 750 -20.46 24.59 0.68
C TYR A 750 -20.59 23.84 -0.65
N THR A 751 -21.41 24.40 -1.55
CA THR A 751 -21.30 24.18 -3.01
C THR A 751 -21.27 25.54 -3.72
N TYR A 752 -20.07 26.04 -4.03
CA TYR A 752 -19.83 27.47 -4.29
C TYR A 752 -19.07 27.77 -5.60
N ASP A 753 -19.31 28.95 -6.19
CA ASP A 753 -18.64 29.50 -7.40
C ASP A 753 -18.51 28.52 -8.58
N GLY A 754 -19.65 28.11 -9.14
CA GLY A 754 -19.72 27.23 -10.30
C GLY A 754 -19.33 25.77 -10.04
N SER A 755 -19.33 25.33 -8.77
CA SER A 755 -18.96 23.97 -8.36
C SER A 755 -20.10 22.96 -8.50
N GLU A 756 -19.77 21.67 -8.41
CA GLU A 756 -20.71 20.57 -8.56
C GLU A 756 -20.60 19.56 -7.40
N THR A 757 -21.68 19.39 -6.63
CA THR A 757 -21.84 18.31 -5.65
C THR A 757 -22.86 17.30 -6.15
N THR A 758 -22.54 16.00 -6.10
CA THR A 758 -23.43 14.94 -6.59
C THR A 758 -23.43 13.75 -5.64
N PHE A 759 -24.58 13.52 -5.02
CA PHE A 759 -24.81 12.47 -4.02
C PHE A 759 -25.81 11.46 -4.56
N VAL A 760 -25.33 10.29 -4.99
CA VAL A 760 -26.16 9.33 -5.73
C VAL A 760 -26.07 7.89 -5.23
N GLY A 761 -27.20 7.26 -4.97
CA GLY A 761 -27.26 5.81 -4.69
C GLY A 761 -26.72 5.40 -3.32
N ASN A 762 -26.49 6.34 -2.41
CA ASN A 762 -25.95 6.06 -1.08
C ASN A 762 -27.03 5.48 -0.14
N ILE A 763 -26.60 4.67 0.83
CA ILE A 763 -27.46 4.07 1.86
C ILE A 763 -26.96 4.52 3.23
N PHE A 764 -27.80 5.24 3.95
CA PHE A 764 -27.52 5.76 5.29
C PHE A 764 -28.47 5.11 6.32
N THR A 765 -27.90 4.54 7.37
CA THR A 765 -28.65 3.98 8.51
C THR A 765 -28.01 4.42 9.84
N PRO A 766 -28.66 5.28 10.63
CA PRO A 766 -28.12 5.74 11.90
C PRO A 766 -28.24 4.68 13.01
N GLN A 767 -27.68 4.98 14.18
CA GLN A 767 -28.04 4.30 15.42
C GLN A 767 -29.52 4.57 15.76
N THR A 768 -30.18 3.61 16.39
CA THR A 768 -31.63 3.73 16.68
C THR A 768 -31.94 4.91 17.61
N ASN A 769 -32.94 5.72 17.26
CA ASN A 769 -33.30 6.99 17.94
C ASN A 769 -32.18 8.05 17.96
N MET A 770 -31.22 7.97 17.05
CA MET A 770 -30.16 8.96 16.82
C MET A 770 -30.12 9.27 15.33
N GLY A 771 -29.26 10.20 14.91
CA GLY A 771 -29.10 10.57 13.50
C GLY A 771 -30.14 11.57 13.06
N ASP A 772 -29.93 12.83 13.44
CA ASP A 772 -30.81 13.94 13.08
C ASP A 772 -30.93 14.08 11.56
N PHE A 773 -29.80 14.02 10.85
CA PHE A 773 -29.74 14.29 9.42
C PHE A 773 -29.33 13.05 8.61
N GLY A 774 -30.02 12.82 7.49
CA GLY A 774 -29.58 11.87 6.48
C GLY A 774 -28.43 12.43 5.63
N ILE A 775 -28.75 13.50 4.90
CA ILE A 775 -27.85 14.26 4.04
C ILE A 775 -28.04 15.75 4.35
N MET A 776 -26.96 16.49 4.54
CA MET A 776 -26.98 17.92 4.88
C MET A 776 -26.01 18.70 3.98
N LEU A 777 -26.53 19.74 3.32
CA LEU A 777 -25.77 20.79 2.66
C LEU A 777 -25.97 22.05 3.52
N ASP A 778 -24.98 22.44 4.32
CA ASP A 778 -25.19 23.36 5.45
C ASP A 778 -25.15 24.86 5.07
N ASP A 779 -24.36 25.25 4.06
CA ASP A 779 -24.30 26.64 3.56
C ASP A 779 -24.68 26.70 2.08
N GLY A 780 -25.72 25.97 1.72
CA GLY A 780 -26.43 26.16 0.47
C GLY A 780 -25.70 25.77 -0.83
N VAL A 781 -26.23 26.29 -1.93
CA VAL A 781 -25.72 26.10 -3.30
C VAL A 781 -25.73 27.45 -4.00
N GLU A 782 -24.54 28.03 -4.21
CA GLU A 782 -24.41 29.46 -4.51
C GLU A 782 -23.60 29.77 -5.78
N TYR A 783 -23.80 30.97 -6.33
CA TYR A 783 -23.01 31.53 -7.45
C TYR A 783 -22.95 30.64 -8.70
N GLY A 784 -24.11 30.18 -9.18
CA GLY A 784 -24.23 29.37 -10.39
C GLY A 784 -23.74 27.93 -10.22
N SER A 785 -23.76 27.41 -8.98
CA SER A 785 -23.34 26.06 -8.66
C SER A 785 -24.47 25.03 -8.76
N HIS A 786 -24.12 23.74 -8.70
CA HIS A 786 -25.06 22.65 -8.94
C HIS A 786 -24.96 21.56 -7.87
N ALA A 787 -26.06 21.28 -7.18
CA ALA A 787 -26.20 20.13 -6.29
C ALA A 787 -27.22 19.12 -6.83
N ASN A 788 -26.87 17.84 -6.81
CA ASN A 788 -27.74 16.74 -7.21
C ASN A 788 -27.75 15.62 -6.15
N VAL A 789 -28.85 15.51 -5.41
CA VAL A 789 -29.10 14.50 -4.40
C VAL A 789 -30.15 13.52 -4.95
N SER A 790 -29.72 12.38 -5.48
CA SER A 790 -30.67 11.45 -6.10
C SER A 790 -30.47 9.97 -5.85
N ASN A 791 -31.56 9.21 -5.84
CA ASN A 791 -31.57 7.75 -5.64
C ASN A 791 -30.93 7.29 -4.32
N ASN A 792 -30.83 8.14 -3.30
CA ASN A 792 -30.30 7.77 -1.99
C ASN A 792 -31.39 7.10 -1.14
N THR A 793 -30.96 6.29 -0.17
CA THR A 793 -31.83 5.68 0.84
C THR A 793 -31.38 6.11 2.23
N VAL A 794 -32.21 6.87 2.94
CA VAL A 794 -32.01 7.27 4.34
C VAL A 794 -33.08 6.58 5.18
N ASN A 795 -32.66 5.66 6.06
CA ASN A 795 -33.57 4.88 6.90
C ASN A 795 -33.31 5.16 8.38
N GLY A 796 -34.10 6.04 8.97
CA GLY A 796 -34.15 6.25 10.41
C GLY A 796 -33.73 7.63 10.89
N PHE A 797 -33.88 8.68 10.08
CA PHE A 797 -33.55 10.04 10.51
C PHE A 797 -34.53 10.56 11.57
N THR A 798 -34.04 11.39 12.50
CA THR A 798 -34.84 11.97 13.59
C THR A 798 -35.26 13.41 13.34
N ASP A 799 -34.60 14.13 12.43
CA ASP A 799 -34.97 15.49 12.04
C ASP A 799 -35.26 15.56 10.54
N SER A 800 -34.22 15.63 9.69
CA SER A 800 -34.36 15.80 8.24
C SER A 800 -33.77 14.64 7.44
N GLY A 801 -34.50 14.16 6.43
CA GLY A 801 -33.98 13.19 5.47
C GLY A 801 -32.90 13.79 4.57
N VAL A 802 -33.22 14.93 3.96
CA VAL A 802 -32.28 15.81 3.23
C VAL A 802 -32.49 17.24 3.70
N SER A 803 -31.42 17.90 4.13
CA SER A 803 -31.41 19.31 4.55
C SER A 803 -30.55 20.13 3.59
N ILE A 804 -31.08 21.26 3.14
CA ILE A 804 -30.38 22.30 2.41
C ILE A 804 -30.55 23.55 3.26
N ASP A 805 -29.54 23.83 4.06
CA ASP A 805 -29.53 24.96 4.96
C ASP A 805 -28.90 26.15 4.20
N TYR A 806 -29.34 27.37 4.52
CA TYR A 806 -28.99 28.59 3.80
C TYR A 806 -29.55 28.68 2.36
N TYR A 807 -28.91 29.45 1.46
CA TYR A 807 -29.52 29.88 0.19
C TYR A 807 -29.32 28.90 -0.97
N VAL A 808 -30.23 28.98 -1.95
CA VAL A 808 -29.95 28.58 -3.33
C VAL A 808 -30.04 29.83 -4.21
N ASP A 809 -28.89 30.40 -4.57
CA ASP A 809 -28.81 31.77 -5.11
C ASP A 809 -28.06 31.89 -6.45
N ASP A 810 -28.08 33.10 -7.03
CA ASP A 810 -27.27 33.52 -8.18
C ASP A 810 -27.30 32.56 -9.39
N GLY A 811 -28.46 31.98 -9.68
CA GLY A 811 -28.68 31.10 -10.82
C GLY A 811 -28.23 29.65 -10.58
N SER A 812 -28.05 29.27 -9.31
CA SER A 812 -27.71 27.92 -8.89
C SER A 812 -28.88 26.95 -9.02
N THR A 813 -28.57 25.65 -9.00
CA THR A 813 -29.58 24.60 -9.09
C THR A 813 -29.40 23.53 -8.02
N CYS A 814 -30.48 23.16 -7.34
CA CYS A 814 -30.50 22.06 -6.38
C CYS A 814 -31.60 21.04 -6.74
N ALA A 815 -31.22 19.79 -6.98
CA ALA A 815 -32.13 18.72 -7.34
C ALA A 815 -32.15 17.62 -6.28
N VAL A 816 -33.32 17.34 -5.70
CA VAL A 816 -33.54 16.28 -4.71
C VAL A 816 -34.52 15.27 -5.29
N ASN A 817 -34.01 14.23 -5.96
CA ASN A 817 -34.84 13.38 -6.83
C ASN A 817 -34.74 11.88 -6.54
N TYR A 818 -35.89 11.19 -6.57
CA TYR A 818 -35.96 9.72 -6.49
C TYR A 818 -35.32 9.11 -5.23
N ASN A 819 -35.26 9.86 -4.13
CA ASN A 819 -34.73 9.37 -2.84
C ASN A 819 -35.80 8.59 -2.07
N VAL A 820 -35.36 7.66 -1.21
CA VAL A 820 -36.18 6.96 -0.22
C VAL A 820 -35.80 7.49 1.15
N LEU A 821 -36.69 8.25 1.77
CA LEU A 821 -36.47 8.93 3.05
C LEU A 821 -37.51 8.42 4.04
N ASP A 822 -37.11 7.60 5.01
CA ASP A 822 -37.99 7.06 6.05
C ASP A 822 -37.48 7.46 7.45
N GLY A 823 -38.30 8.18 8.22
CA GLY A 823 -37.94 8.63 9.57
C GLY A 823 -37.86 7.49 10.59
N ASP A 824 -37.10 7.68 11.68
CA ASP A 824 -36.89 6.66 12.72
C ASP A 824 -38.21 6.08 13.22
N PRO A 825 -38.43 4.75 13.20
CA PRO A 825 -39.73 4.14 13.49
C PRO A 825 -40.29 4.46 14.88
N ASN A 826 -39.47 4.87 15.84
CA ASN A 826 -39.89 5.22 17.19
C ASN A 826 -40.10 6.72 17.36
N THR A 827 -39.14 7.56 16.97
CA THR A 827 -39.21 9.02 17.19
C THR A 827 -39.90 9.75 16.04
N GLY A 828 -39.80 9.24 14.81
CA GLY A 828 -40.17 9.95 13.59
C GLY A 828 -39.12 10.99 13.19
N GLY A 829 -39.26 11.51 11.98
CA GLY A 829 -38.53 12.70 11.52
C GLY A 829 -39.46 13.91 11.42
N SER A 830 -38.89 15.11 11.52
CA SER A 830 -39.56 16.40 11.38
C SER A 830 -39.81 16.74 9.91
N PHE A 831 -38.80 16.52 9.06
CA PHE A 831 -38.79 16.90 7.65
C PHE A 831 -38.32 15.78 6.73
N GLY A 832 -39.00 15.56 5.61
CA GLY A 832 -38.45 14.70 4.56
C GLY A 832 -37.33 15.42 3.81
N VAL A 833 -37.69 16.53 3.18
CA VAL A 833 -36.77 17.48 2.53
C VAL A 833 -36.99 18.85 3.14
N TYR A 834 -35.91 19.50 3.57
CA TYR A 834 -35.91 20.79 4.24
C TYR A 834 -35.06 21.79 3.45
N PHE A 835 -35.64 22.92 3.07
CA PHE A 835 -34.93 24.10 2.58
C PHE A 835 -35.09 25.21 3.62
N ASP A 836 -34.00 25.67 4.22
CA ASP A 836 -34.05 26.63 5.33
C ASP A 836 -34.32 28.06 4.85
N ASP A 837 -33.59 28.51 3.82
CA ASP A 837 -33.48 29.93 3.47
C ASP A 837 -33.89 30.23 1.99
N TYR A 838 -33.63 31.45 1.53
CA TYR A 838 -34.10 31.96 0.22
C TYR A 838 -33.68 31.11 -0.98
N ILE A 839 -34.58 31.01 -1.96
CA ILE A 839 -34.27 30.55 -3.31
C ILE A 839 -34.39 31.77 -4.23
N GLU A 840 -33.25 32.36 -4.62
CA GLU A 840 -33.23 33.71 -5.19
C GLU A 840 -32.35 33.89 -6.44
N TYR A 841 -32.47 35.06 -7.08
CA TYR A 841 -31.73 35.52 -8.27
C TYR A 841 -31.75 34.56 -9.48
N GLY A 842 -32.91 33.97 -9.76
CA GLY A 842 -33.11 33.12 -10.94
C GLY A 842 -32.67 31.68 -10.73
N SER A 843 -32.56 31.25 -9.48
CA SER A 843 -32.19 29.89 -9.08
C SER A 843 -33.35 28.90 -9.25
N HIS A 844 -33.01 27.62 -9.28
CA HIS A 844 -33.99 26.55 -9.51
C HIS A 844 -33.81 25.39 -8.55
N VAL A 845 -34.87 25.06 -7.82
CA VAL A 845 -34.93 23.85 -6.99
C VAL A 845 -36.00 22.89 -7.49
N GLU A 846 -35.69 21.60 -7.45
CA GLU A 846 -36.63 20.54 -7.78
C GLU A 846 -36.60 19.39 -6.75
N VAL A 847 -37.79 18.94 -6.38
CA VAL A 847 -38.03 17.79 -5.50
C VAL A 847 -38.96 16.83 -6.24
N ILE A 848 -38.38 15.85 -6.94
CA ILE A 848 -39.14 15.00 -7.88
C ILE A 848 -39.03 13.51 -7.56
N GLY A 849 -40.18 12.82 -7.48
CA GLY A 849 -40.21 11.35 -7.47
C GLY A 849 -39.72 10.69 -6.18
N ASN A 850 -39.63 11.42 -5.07
CA ASN A 850 -39.14 10.90 -3.79
C ASN A 850 -40.23 10.08 -3.07
N SER A 851 -39.80 9.09 -2.29
CA SER A 851 -40.64 8.35 -1.34
C SER A 851 -40.30 8.81 0.08
N ILE A 852 -41.16 9.64 0.66
CA ILE A 852 -40.99 10.27 1.97
C ILE A 852 -41.98 9.65 2.96
N GLY A 853 -41.49 9.11 4.06
CA GLY A 853 -42.28 8.38 5.05
C GLY A 853 -41.84 8.63 6.49
N GLY A 854 -42.71 8.27 7.43
CA GLY A 854 -42.36 8.28 8.85
C GLY A 854 -42.34 9.67 9.50
N ILE A 855 -42.83 10.71 8.81
CA ILE A 855 -42.86 12.09 9.29
C ILE A 855 -43.84 12.22 10.46
N LYS A 856 -43.38 12.78 11.58
CA LYS A 856 -44.17 12.92 12.80
C LYS A 856 -44.42 14.39 13.07
N GLY A 857 -45.65 14.73 13.46
CA GLY A 857 -45.97 16.06 13.95
C GLY A 857 -45.35 16.32 15.32
N ASP A 858 -44.62 17.41 15.45
CA ASP A 858 -44.31 18.01 16.75
C ASP A 858 -45.41 19.04 17.11
N VAL A 859 -45.67 19.18 18.41
CA VAL A 859 -46.56 20.22 18.93
C VAL A 859 -45.82 21.53 19.21
N ALA A 860 -44.48 21.49 19.22
CA ALA A 860 -43.62 22.65 19.46
C ALA A 860 -43.18 23.34 18.16
N ASP A 861 -42.96 22.58 17.10
CA ASP A 861 -42.31 23.03 15.86
C ASP A 861 -43.11 22.62 14.62
N ASP A 862 -42.90 23.34 13.52
CA ASP A 862 -43.49 23.06 12.21
C ASP A 862 -42.88 21.79 11.62
N THR A 863 -43.67 20.98 10.90
CA THR A 863 -43.22 19.68 10.36
C THR A 863 -43.81 19.42 8.99
N ALA A 864 -43.02 18.91 8.05
CA ALA A 864 -43.53 18.66 6.70
C ALA A 864 -42.83 17.52 5.95
N GLY A 865 -43.51 16.97 4.94
CA GLY A 865 -42.85 16.08 3.98
C GLY A 865 -41.79 16.83 3.17
N VAL A 866 -42.15 17.99 2.61
CA VAL A 866 -41.26 18.94 1.95
C VAL A 866 -41.53 20.32 2.55
N TYR A 867 -40.49 20.98 3.04
CA TYR A 867 -40.56 22.28 3.71
C TYR A 867 -39.68 23.32 3.02
N PHE A 868 -40.23 24.51 2.81
CA PHE A 868 -39.51 25.71 2.38
C PHE A 868 -39.66 26.79 3.45
N GLY A 869 -38.53 27.16 4.07
CA GLY A 869 -38.48 28.07 5.20
C GLY A 869 -38.59 29.54 4.82
N GLU A 870 -38.06 29.94 3.66
CA GLU A 870 -38.02 31.33 3.17
C GLU A 870 -38.51 31.47 1.71
N TYR A 871 -38.48 32.70 1.18
CA TYR A 871 -39.12 33.05 -0.09
C TYR A 871 -38.44 32.39 -1.30
N VAL A 872 -39.26 32.02 -2.29
CA VAL A 872 -38.79 31.84 -3.68
C VAL A 872 -38.94 33.17 -4.41
N GLU A 873 -37.83 33.84 -4.74
CA GLU A 873 -37.85 35.24 -5.17
C GLU A 873 -36.94 35.59 -6.37
N TYR A 874 -37.08 36.83 -6.88
CA TYR A 874 -36.32 37.38 -8.01
C TYR A 874 -36.33 36.52 -9.29
N GLY A 875 -37.48 35.95 -9.65
CA GLY A 875 -37.65 35.12 -10.84
C GLY A 875 -37.13 33.69 -10.70
N SER A 876 -36.92 33.23 -9.47
CA SER A 876 -36.50 31.86 -9.16
C SER A 876 -37.67 30.89 -9.22
N SER A 877 -37.40 29.60 -9.06
CA SER A 877 -38.45 28.58 -9.15
C SER A 877 -38.24 27.37 -8.26
N ALA A 878 -39.35 26.87 -7.71
CA ALA A 878 -39.41 25.63 -6.94
C ALA A 878 -40.44 24.67 -7.53
N THR A 879 -40.02 23.42 -7.78
CA THR A 879 -40.87 22.37 -8.35
C THR A 879 -40.93 21.17 -7.41
N VAL A 880 -42.13 20.80 -6.94
CA VAL A 880 -42.37 19.62 -6.10
C VAL A 880 -43.32 18.69 -6.84
N CYS A 881 -42.80 17.63 -7.45
CA CYS A 881 -43.64 16.76 -8.29
C CYS A 881 -43.42 15.26 -8.14
N GLU A 882 -44.46 14.47 -8.41
CA GLU A 882 -44.39 13.00 -8.46
C GLU A 882 -43.94 12.33 -7.14
N ASN A 883 -43.99 13.04 -6.01
CA ASN A 883 -43.55 12.50 -4.72
C ASN A 883 -44.64 11.67 -4.04
N TYR A 884 -44.22 10.63 -3.32
CA TYR A 884 -45.06 9.82 -2.44
C TYR A 884 -44.75 10.20 -0.99
N ILE A 885 -45.67 10.92 -0.34
CA ILE A 885 -45.42 11.58 0.95
C ILE A 885 -46.38 11.04 2.02
N ARG A 886 -45.85 10.54 3.14
CA ARG A 886 -46.62 9.91 4.23
C ARG A 886 -46.24 10.42 5.61
N GLY A 887 -47.19 11.07 6.28
CA GLY A 887 -47.14 11.36 7.70
C GLY A 887 -47.59 10.18 8.57
N ARG A 888 -47.26 10.21 9.86
CA ARG A 888 -47.71 9.22 10.85
C ARG A 888 -49.17 9.44 11.22
N THR A 889 -49.99 8.42 11.00
CA THR A 889 -51.43 8.48 11.26
C THR A 889 -51.74 8.64 12.76
N GLY A 890 -52.58 9.61 13.12
CA GLY A 890 -53.14 9.76 14.46
C GLY A 890 -52.30 10.59 15.45
N GLU A 891 -51.19 11.17 14.99
CA GLU A 891 -50.43 12.19 15.72
C GLU A 891 -51.05 13.56 15.41
N ALA A 892 -51.26 14.40 16.42
CA ALA A 892 -51.70 15.78 16.25
C ALA A 892 -50.50 16.71 16.49
N GLY A 893 -50.18 17.53 15.49
CA GLY A 893 -49.13 18.54 15.53
C GLY A 893 -49.66 19.88 15.03
N ASN A 894 -48.97 20.98 15.35
CA ASN A 894 -49.29 22.29 14.76
C ASN A 894 -48.65 22.37 13.37
N TYR A 895 -49.36 22.92 12.39
CA TYR A 895 -48.88 23.22 11.03
C TYR A 895 -48.20 22.05 10.31
N MET A 896 -48.66 20.83 10.59
CA MET A 896 -48.13 19.60 10.01
C MET A 896 -48.69 19.37 8.60
N ALA A 897 -47.85 19.49 7.56
CA ALA A 897 -48.29 19.46 6.17
C ALA A 897 -47.49 18.52 5.25
N GLY A 898 -48.08 18.09 4.13
CA GLY A 898 -47.37 17.30 3.12
C GLY A 898 -46.30 18.11 2.41
N VAL A 899 -46.68 19.27 1.88
CA VAL A 899 -45.80 20.30 1.31
C VAL A 899 -46.11 21.62 2.01
N TYR A 900 -45.09 22.30 2.51
CA TYR A 900 -45.21 23.53 3.30
C TYR A 900 -44.28 24.61 2.74
N PHE A 901 -44.86 25.73 2.31
CA PHE A 901 -44.17 27.00 2.08
C PHE A 901 -44.44 27.97 3.24
N TYR A 902 -43.43 28.23 4.07
CA TYR A 902 -43.54 29.17 5.19
C TYR A 902 -43.62 30.62 4.68
N TYR A 903 -42.65 31.01 3.86
CA TYR A 903 -42.77 32.15 2.95
C TYR A 903 -42.94 31.62 1.51
N THR A 904 -43.75 32.28 0.69
CA THR A 904 -44.22 31.67 -0.57
C THR A 904 -43.39 32.10 -1.78
N ALA A 905 -43.91 33.00 -2.63
CA ALA A 905 -43.23 33.47 -3.83
C ALA A 905 -43.33 34.98 -4.00
N TYR A 906 -42.22 35.57 -4.41
CA TYR A 906 -42.04 37.01 -4.58
C TYR A 906 -41.39 37.37 -5.93
N GLU A 907 -41.63 38.58 -6.44
CA GLU A 907 -40.98 39.17 -7.63
C GLU A 907 -40.86 38.26 -8.88
N GLY A 908 -42.00 37.78 -9.39
CA GLY A 908 -42.06 37.07 -10.67
C GLY A 908 -41.58 35.61 -10.64
N SER A 909 -41.50 35.02 -9.45
CA SER A 909 -41.05 33.65 -9.22
C SER A 909 -42.13 32.61 -9.50
N THR A 910 -41.74 31.35 -9.66
CA THR A 910 -42.65 30.25 -10.04
C THR A 910 -42.63 29.10 -9.04
N LEU A 911 -43.80 28.75 -8.49
CA LEU A 911 -44.01 27.55 -7.68
C LEU A 911 -44.84 26.53 -8.47
N THR A 912 -44.37 25.30 -8.54
CA THR A 912 -45.10 24.19 -9.17
C THR A 912 -45.20 23.01 -8.22
N VAL A 913 -46.42 22.60 -7.87
CA VAL A 913 -46.69 21.40 -7.06
C VAL A 913 -47.56 20.44 -7.87
N CYS A 914 -47.02 19.32 -8.32
CA CYS A 914 -47.72 18.48 -9.31
C CYS A 914 -47.62 16.96 -9.13
N ASN A 915 -48.71 16.23 -9.39
CA ASN A 915 -48.72 14.76 -9.40
C ASN A 915 -48.22 14.09 -8.09
N ASN A 916 -48.27 14.77 -6.94
CA ASN A 916 -47.86 14.17 -5.65
C ASN A 916 -48.98 13.31 -5.06
N ASP A 917 -48.63 12.23 -4.35
CA ASP A 917 -49.55 11.43 -3.52
C ASP A 917 -49.23 11.69 -2.05
N ILE A 918 -50.10 12.42 -1.35
CA ILE A 918 -49.91 12.95 0.01
C ILE A 918 -50.98 12.40 0.94
N ALA A 919 -50.58 11.82 2.07
CA ALA A 919 -51.51 11.32 3.08
C ALA A 919 -50.94 11.32 4.49
N GLY A 920 -51.81 11.35 5.51
CA GLY A 920 -51.43 11.15 6.91
C GLY A 920 -50.91 12.39 7.63
N PHE A 921 -51.23 13.58 7.13
CA PHE A 921 -50.92 14.86 7.76
C PHE A 921 -52.14 15.42 8.49
N TRP A 922 -51.91 16.08 9.63
CA TRP A 922 -53.00 16.57 10.49
C TRP A 922 -53.60 17.88 9.98
N ASP A 923 -52.79 18.83 9.50
CA ASP A 923 -53.26 20.16 9.12
C ASP A 923 -53.60 20.26 7.64
N ALA A 924 -52.63 20.14 6.74
CA ALA A 924 -52.87 20.33 5.31
C ALA A 924 -52.13 19.32 4.44
N GLY A 925 -52.69 19.05 3.25
CA GLY A 925 -51.91 18.39 2.19
C GLY A 925 -50.84 19.33 1.64
N ILE A 926 -51.25 20.53 1.26
CA ILE A 926 -50.38 21.62 0.78
C ILE A 926 -50.70 22.89 1.58
N PHE A 927 -49.67 23.53 2.11
CA PHE A 927 -49.79 24.69 2.98
C PHE A 927 -48.94 25.87 2.51
N PHE A 928 -49.56 27.04 2.45
CA PHE A 928 -48.94 28.34 2.22
C PHE A 928 -49.20 29.21 3.45
N TYR A 929 -48.14 29.67 4.10
CA TYR A 929 -48.26 30.46 5.32
C TYR A 929 -48.15 31.97 5.10
N ASP A 930 -47.62 32.46 3.98
CA ASP A 930 -47.51 33.90 3.69
C ASP A 930 -48.04 34.28 2.28
N ASP A 931 -48.08 35.58 1.97
CA ASP A 931 -48.65 36.18 0.76
C ASP A 931 -47.89 35.78 -0.52
N VAL A 932 -48.61 35.61 -1.64
CA VAL A 932 -48.02 35.43 -2.99
C VAL A 932 -48.13 36.74 -3.78
N GLU A 933 -47.00 37.39 -4.08
CA GLU A 933 -46.99 38.80 -4.50
C GLU A 933 -46.20 39.09 -5.79
N TYR A 934 -46.40 40.28 -6.37
CA TYR A 934 -45.60 40.89 -7.44
C TYR A 934 -45.38 40.04 -8.70
N GLY A 935 -46.46 39.48 -9.25
CA GLY A 935 -46.45 38.82 -10.57
C GLY A 935 -45.91 37.40 -10.58
N CYS A 936 -45.91 36.72 -9.44
CA CYS A 936 -45.54 35.31 -9.32
C CYS A 936 -46.52 34.37 -10.03
N SER A 937 -46.09 33.13 -10.28
CA SER A 937 -46.91 32.07 -10.85
C SER A 937 -46.95 30.85 -9.93
N VAL A 938 -48.13 30.39 -9.54
CA VAL A 938 -48.31 29.22 -8.66
C VAL A 938 -49.21 28.19 -9.32
N HIS A 939 -48.68 26.98 -9.55
CA HIS A 939 -49.37 25.91 -10.25
C HIS A 939 -49.49 24.65 -9.38
N ILE A 940 -50.70 24.35 -8.90
CA ILE A 940 -51.00 23.15 -8.11
C ILE A 940 -51.84 22.20 -8.95
N THR A 941 -51.23 21.13 -9.46
CA THR A 941 -51.87 20.30 -10.49
C THR A 941 -51.83 18.80 -10.23
N ASN A 942 -52.96 18.11 -10.41
CA ASN A 942 -53.04 16.63 -10.39
C ASN A 942 -52.51 15.96 -9.10
N ASN A 943 -52.51 16.65 -7.96
CA ASN A 943 -52.10 16.06 -6.68
C ASN A 943 -53.23 15.21 -6.10
N LYS A 944 -52.87 14.12 -5.42
CA LYS A 944 -53.77 13.28 -4.63
C LYS A 944 -53.50 13.54 -3.15
N ILE A 945 -54.50 14.04 -2.44
CA ILE A 945 -54.43 14.44 -1.04
C ILE A 945 -55.50 13.66 -0.25
N ASP A 946 -55.08 12.95 0.79
CA ASP A 946 -55.95 12.12 1.65
C ASP A 946 -55.75 12.43 3.14
N GLY A 947 -56.74 13.08 3.75
CA GLY A 947 -56.74 13.53 5.14
C GLY A 947 -56.39 15.01 5.32
N GLY A 948 -56.20 15.43 6.57
CA GLY A 948 -55.92 16.82 6.97
C GLY A 948 -57.15 17.58 7.48
N ARG A 949 -56.93 18.73 8.14
CA ARG A 949 -57.99 19.73 8.36
C ARG A 949 -58.35 20.40 7.04
N PHE A 950 -57.33 20.76 6.27
CA PHE A 950 -57.43 21.38 4.97
C PHE A 950 -56.81 20.48 3.88
N GLY A 951 -57.33 20.55 2.65
CA GLY A 951 -56.63 19.93 1.51
C GLY A 951 -55.48 20.80 1.05
N ILE A 952 -55.82 22.00 0.56
CA ILE A 952 -54.91 23.09 0.19
C ILE A 952 -55.29 24.31 1.03
N TRP A 953 -54.32 24.95 1.69
CA TRP A 953 -54.58 26.02 2.66
C TRP A 953 -53.61 27.19 2.53
N THR A 954 -54.12 28.43 2.56
CA THR A 954 -53.29 29.66 2.53
C THR A 954 -53.33 30.51 3.81
N ASN A 955 -53.72 29.94 4.97
CA ASN A 955 -53.66 30.53 6.33
C ASN A 955 -54.18 31.96 6.56
N GLY A 956 -55.04 32.52 5.71
CA GLY A 956 -55.41 33.93 5.86
C GLY A 956 -54.46 34.93 5.19
N TYR A 957 -53.66 34.47 4.22
CA TYR A 957 -52.71 35.27 3.43
C TYR A 957 -53.06 35.30 1.93
N ASP A 958 -52.71 36.41 1.30
CA ASP A 958 -53.34 36.97 0.14
C ASP A 958 -52.60 36.65 -1.18
N TRP A 959 -53.36 36.58 -2.26
CA TRP A 959 -52.85 36.49 -3.63
C TRP A 959 -52.90 37.88 -4.28
N ILE A 960 -51.80 38.62 -4.28
CA ILE A 960 -51.82 40.05 -4.61
C ILE A 960 -50.87 40.47 -5.74
N ASP A 961 -51.10 41.67 -6.28
CA ASP A 961 -50.19 42.37 -7.20
C ASP A 961 -49.83 41.61 -8.49
N GLY A 962 -50.83 41.00 -9.14
CA GLY A 962 -50.72 40.46 -10.49
C GLY A 962 -50.24 39.01 -10.57
N THR A 963 -50.34 38.27 -9.47
CA THR A 963 -50.04 36.84 -9.38
C THR A 963 -50.97 36.01 -10.28
N ASP A 964 -50.44 34.95 -10.90
CA ASP A 964 -51.17 33.97 -11.71
C ASP A 964 -51.20 32.60 -10.99
N GLY A 965 -52.38 32.20 -10.52
CA GLY A 965 -52.61 30.99 -9.75
C GLY A 965 -53.47 29.98 -10.51
N SER A 966 -53.10 28.70 -10.46
CA SER A 966 -53.94 27.62 -10.98
C SER A 966 -53.96 26.42 -10.03
N ILE A 967 -55.14 26.01 -9.60
CA ILE A 967 -55.36 24.80 -8.79
C ILE A 967 -56.23 23.85 -9.63
N THR A 968 -55.62 22.88 -10.31
CA THR A 968 -56.34 22.08 -11.31
C THR A 968 -56.11 20.58 -11.26
N GLY A 969 -57.15 19.77 -11.49
CA GLY A 969 -57.02 18.31 -11.61
C GLY A 969 -56.71 17.57 -10.30
N ASN A 970 -56.72 18.24 -9.15
CA ASN A 970 -56.35 17.63 -7.86
C ASN A 970 -57.48 16.74 -7.33
N THR A 971 -57.13 15.63 -6.67
CA THR A 971 -58.05 14.76 -5.92
C THR A 971 -57.82 14.94 -4.43
N ILE A 972 -58.75 15.59 -3.74
CA ILE A 972 -58.68 15.92 -2.32
C ILE A 972 -59.78 15.15 -1.60
N SER A 973 -59.43 14.36 -0.58
CA SER A 973 -60.36 13.47 0.11
C SER A 973 -60.15 13.45 1.62
N ASN A 974 -61.20 13.13 2.37
CA ASN A 974 -61.19 12.88 3.81
C ASN A 974 -60.68 14.04 4.70
N PHE A 975 -60.74 15.28 4.20
CA PHE A 975 -60.42 16.49 4.99
C PHE A 975 -61.53 16.80 6.01
N SER A 976 -61.23 17.49 7.12
CA SER A 976 -62.21 17.78 8.18
C SER A 976 -62.79 19.20 8.22
N GLU A 977 -62.15 20.19 7.59
CA GLU A 977 -62.60 21.59 7.55
C GLU A 977 -62.87 22.07 6.12
N VAL A 978 -61.84 22.41 5.33
CA VAL A 978 -62.01 22.96 3.97
C VAL A 978 -61.17 22.20 2.93
N GLY A 979 -61.72 21.96 1.74
CA GLY A 979 -60.99 21.28 0.67
C GLY A 979 -59.89 22.16 0.08
N ILE A 980 -60.26 23.33 -0.43
CA ILE A 980 -59.34 24.38 -0.91
C ILE A 980 -59.72 25.67 -0.21
N ASP A 981 -58.81 26.21 0.61
CA ASP A 981 -58.98 27.47 1.32
C ASP A 981 -57.96 28.48 0.78
N ALA A 982 -58.46 29.56 0.19
CA ALA A 982 -57.67 30.69 -0.29
C ALA A 982 -58.15 31.99 0.35
N ASN A 983 -57.25 32.76 0.95
CA ASN A 983 -57.56 34.08 1.49
C ASN A 983 -57.41 35.18 0.43
N ALA A 984 -57.56 36.45 0.83
CA ALA A 984 -57.90 37.58 -0.04
C ALA A 984 -57.14 37.64 -1.37
N ILE A 985 -57.81 38.04 -2.44
CA ILE A 985 -57.28 38.01 -3.81
C ILE A 985 -57.35 39.42 -4.38
N TRP A 986 -56.19 40.04 -4.61
CA TRP A 986 -56.08 41.43 -5.04
C TRP A 986 -55.34 41.57 -6.37
N GLY A 987 -56.06 41.94 -7.43
CA GLY A 987 -55.43 42.23 -8.74
C GLY A 987 -54.73 41.03 -9.40
N SER A 988 -55.04 39.82 -8.95
CA SER A 988 -54.44 38.54 -9.36
C SER A 988 -55.44 37.66 -10.13
N LEU A 989 -54.96 36.69 -10.90
CA LEU A 989 -55.75 35.70 -11.62
C LEU A 989 -55.66 34.36 -10.89
N ILE A 990 -56.80 33.74 -10.54
CA ILE A 990 -56.83 32.39 -9.96
C ILE A 990 -57.83 31.50 -10.70
N ASP A 991 -57.40 30.35 -11.22
CA ASP A 991 -58.25 29.32 -11.85
C ASP A 991 -58.26 28.02 -11.01
N ILE A 992 -59.39 27.73 -10.37
CA ILE A 992 -59.65 26.51 -9.61
C ILE A 992 -60.53 25.60 -10.48
N ALA A 993 -59.93 24.62 -11.15
CA ALA A 993 -60.64 23.86 -12.19
C ALA A 993 -60.42 22.35 -12.21
N ASN A 994 -61.47 21.58 -12.48
CA ASN A 994 -61.41 20.12 -12.67
C ASN A 994 -60.88 19.35 -11.45
N ASN A 995 -61.06 19.86 -10.23
CA ASN A 995 -60.65 19.16 -9.00
C ASN A 995 -61.77 18.24 -8.50
N ARG A 996 -61.40 17.09 -7.91
CA ARG A 996 -62.31 16.20 -7.18
C ARG A 996 -62.10 16.40 -5.68
N ILE A 997 -63.10 16.91 -4.99
CA ILE A 997 -63.04 17.34 -3.59
C ILE A 997 -64.13 16.58 -2.81
N GLN A 998 -63.72 15.69 -1.91
CA GLN A 998 -64.61 14.85 -1.12
C GLN A 998 -64.35 15.02 0.38
N GLY A 999 -65.25 15.72 1.06
CA GLY A 999 -65.21 15.90 2.52
C GLY A 999 -65.73 14.69 3.30
N ASN A 1000 -65.62 14.76 4.63
CA ASN A 1000 -66.15 13.79 5.58
C ASN A 1000 -67.01 14.48 6.66
N GLY A 1001 -68.01 15.26 6.23
CA GLY A 1001 -68.79 16.14 7.11
C GLY A 1001 -68.10 17.47 7.41
N SER A 1002 -67.37 17.97 6.43
CA SER A 1002 -66.49 19.15 6.49
C SER A 1002 -67.23 20.45 6.19
N VAL A 1003 -66.64 21.61 6.49
CA VAL A 1003 -67.26 22.94 6.39
C VAL A 1003 -67.49 23.36 4.93
N ALA A 1004 -66.45 23.39 4.10
CA ALA A 1004 -66.56 23.86 2.71
C ALA A 1004 -65.70 23.05 1.71
N GLY A 1005 -66.14 22.99 0.45
CA GLY A 1005 -65.35 22.41 -0.65
C GLY A 1005 -64.26 23.37 -1.12
N VAL A 1006 -64.66 24.58 -1.53
CA VAL A 1006 -63.77 25.71 -1.83
C VAL A 1006 -64.21 26.90 -0.99
N ASP A 1007 -63.29 27.54 -0.29
CA ASP A 1007 -63.54 28.74 0.51
C ASP A 1007 -62.59 29.86 0.05
N ILE A 1008 -63.17 31.03 -0.28
CA ILE A 1008 -62.44 32.25 -0.58
C ILE A 1008 -62.71 33.25 0.55
N GLN A 1009 -61.77 33.39 1.47
CA GLN A 1009 -61.90 34.18 2.69
C GLN A 1009 -61.52 35.66 2.50
N ASP A 1010 -62.11 36.53 3.33
CA ASP A 1010 -61.96 37.98 3.36
C ASP A 1010 -62.39 38.69 2.05
N LEU A 1011 -61.46 39.03 1.17
CA LEU A 1011 -61.66 40.09 0.16
C LEU A 1011 -61.18 39.73 -1.25
N VAL A 1012 -62.05 39.86 -2.26
CA VAL A 1012 -61.65 39.85 -3.68
C VAL A 1012 -61.75 41.28 -4.26
N ASP A 1013 -60.62 41.91 -4.60
CA ASP A 1013 -60.54 43.32 -5.06
C ASP A 1013 -59.43 43.56 -6.11
N GLY A 1014 -59.18 44.83 -6.47
CA GLY A 1014 -58.01 45.25 -7.24
C GLY A 1014 -58.00 44.87 -8.72
N ALA A 1015 -59.15 44.54 -9.31
CA ALA A 1015 -59.28 43.89 -10.61
C ALA A 1015 -58.81 42.42 -10.65
N ALA A 1016 -58.90 41.72 -9.51
CA ALA A 1016 -58.75 40.26 -9.46
C ALA A 1016 -59.79 39.52 -10.33
N GLU A 1017 -59.40 38.37 -10.87
CA GLU A 1017 -60.24 37.44 -11.62
C GLU A 1017 -60.11 36.04 -11.02
N VAL A 1018 -61.18 35.54 -10.41
CA VAL A 1018 -61.24 34.20 -9.81
C VAL A 1018 -62.22 33.35 -10.61
N THR A 1019 -61.76 32.22 -11.16
CA THR A 1019 -62.60 31.28 -11.88
C THR A 1019 -62.62 29.93 -11.15
N ILE A 1020 -63.81 29.47 -10.76
CA ILE A 1020 -64.02 28.18 -10.08
C ILE A 1020 -64.91 27.34 -10.99
N ARG A 1021 -64.37 26.29 -11.61
CA ARG A 1021 -65.09 25.58 -12.67
C ARG A 1021 -64.86 24.08 -12.77
N ASN A 1022 -65.88 23.34 -13.19
CA ASN A 1022 -65.79 21.90 -13.45
C ASN A 1022 -65.25 21.07 -12.26
N ASN A 1023 -65.38 21.56 -11.03
CA ASN A 1023 -64.95 20.82 -9.85
C ASN A 1023 -66.07 19.87 -9.40
N CYS A 1024 -65.69 18.70 -8.90
CA CYS A 1024 -66.58 17.72 -8.31
C CYS A 1024 -66.51 17.80 -6.79
N ILE A 1025 -67.54 18.36 -6.14
CA ILE A 1025 -67.51 18.68 -4.70
C ILE A 1025 -68.61 17.91 -3.97
N THR A 1026 -68.23 17.02 -3.06
CA THR A 1026 -69.16 16.13 -2.33
C THR A 1026 -68.77 16.01 -0.84
N GLY A 1027 -69.71 15.60 0.01
CA GLY A 1027 -69.41 15.29 1.42
C GLY A 1027 -69.06 16.48 2.33
N VAL A 1028 -69.41 17.70 1.90
CA VAL A 1028 -69.20 18.98 2.61
C VAL A 1028 -70.52 19.69 2.92
N ASP A 1029 -70.50 20.59 3.89
CA ASP A 1029 -71.66 21.42 4.24
C ASP A 1029 -71.90 22.51 3.18
N THR A 1030 -70.86 23.27 2.79
CA THR A 1030 -70.91 24.33 1.75
C THR A 1030 -70.07 23.93 0.54
N GLY A 1031 -70.61 24.10 -0.68
CA GLY A 1031 -69.89 23.75 -1.91
C GLY A 1031 -68.74 24.73 -2.22
N VAL A 1032 -69.11 25.99 -2.48
CA VAL A 1032 -68.20 27.13 -2.66
C VAL A 1032 -68.65 28.26 -1.72
N GLU A 1033 -67.73 28.87 -0.99
CA GLU A 1033 -67.95 30.05 -0.15
C GLU A 1033 -67.05 31.19 -0.62
N VAL A 1034 -67.58 32.42 -0.69
CA VAL A 1034 -66.82 33.63 -1.08
C VAL A 1034 -67.30 34.79 -0.23
N GLU A 1035 -66.47 35.27 0.71
CA GLU A 1035 -66.88 36.25 1.72
C GLU A 1035 -67.23 37.63 1.13
N ASP A 1036 -66.24 38.43 0.70
CA ASP A 1036 -66.44 39.78 0.13
C ASP A 1036 -65.90 39.92 -1.30
N ILE A 1037 -66.71 40.50 -2.19
CA ILE A 1037 -66.31 40.85 -3.56
C ILE A 1037 -66.52 42.34 -3.76
N MET A 1038 -65.44 43.07 -4.04
CA MET A 1038 -65.48 44.51 -4.24
C MET A 1038 -65.80 44.90 -5.67
N ASP A 1039 -66.20 46.16 -5.83
CA ASP A 1039 -66.54 46.76 -7.10
C ASP A 1039 -65.48 46.44 -8.18
N THR A 1040 -64.17 46.37 -7.92
CA THR A 1040 -63.23 46.19 -9.06
C THR A 1040 -62.99 44.75 -9.53
N ALA A 1041 -63.43 43.71 -8.81
CA ALA A 1041 -63.08 42.32 -9.08
C ALA A 1041 -64.19 41.47 -9.74
N PHE A 1042 -63.82 40.26 -10.20
CA PHE A 1042 -64.71 39.31 -10.85
C PHE A 1042 -64.51 37.88 -10.29
N VAL A 1043 -65.61 37.23 -9.92
CA VAL A 1043 -65.64 35.81 -9.53
C VAL A 1043 -66.62 35.07 -10.43
N ASN A 1044 -66.14 34.04 -11.13
CA ASN A 1044 -66.92 33.19 -12.03
C ASN A 1044 -66.98 31.77 -11.48
N VAL A 1045 -68.18 31.29 -11.18
CA VAL A 1045 -68.40 29.93 -10.67
C VAL A 1045 -69.29 29.18 -11.66
N ASN A 1046 -68.72 28.26 -12.44
CA ASN A 1046 -69.45 27.58 -13.53
C ASN A 1046 -69.11 26.09 -13.73
N GLY A 1047 -70.13 25.26 -13.97
CA GLY A 1047 -69.94 23.84 -14.29
C GLY A 1047 -69.46 22.95 -13.15
N ASN A 1048 -69.52 23.40 -11.89
CA ASN A 1048 -69.16 22.58 -10.72
C ASN A 1048 -70.32 21.66 -10.30
N ASP A 1049 -70.00 20.45 -9.87
CA ASP A 1049 -70.93 19.50 -9.26
C ASP A 1049 -70.92 19.63 -7.74
N PHE A 1050 -72.10 19.65 -7.14
CA PHE A 1050 -72.35 19.80 -5.70
C PHE A 1050 -73.22 18.67 -5.14
N ASP A 1051 -73.25 17.50 -5.80
CA ASP A 1051 -74.05 16.38 -5.31
C ASP A 1051 -73.64 15.95 -3.89
N GLY A 1052 -74.62 15.71 -3.04
CA GLY A 1052 -74.39 15.40 -1.62
C GLY A 1052 -73.91 16.55 -0.73
N VAL A 1053 -73.90 17.81 -1.20
CA VAL A 1053 -73.60 19.01 -0.39
C VAL A 1053 -74.84 19.48 0.39
N ALA A 1054 -74.69 19.81 1.68
CA ALA A 1054 -75.81 20.09 2.58
C ALA A 1054 -76.51 21.45 2.35
N THR A 1055 -75.74 22.49 2.05
CA THR A 1055 -76.20 23.82 1.62
C THR A 1055 -75.82 24.05 0.16
N THR A 1056 -76.80 23.90 -0.75
CA THR A 1056 -76.62 24.19 -2.18
C THR A 1056 -76.33 25.67 -2.39
N GLY A 1057 -75.13 25.98 -2.89
CA GLY A 1057 -74.83 27.21 -3.64
C GLY A 1057 -74.21 28.34 -2.83
N ILE A 1058 -73.03 28.76 -3.26
CA ILE A 1058 -72.36 30.07 -3.10
C ILE A 1058 -72.92 30.95 -1.97
N VAL A 1059 -72.22 31.00 -0.84
CA VAL A 1059 -72.52 31.92 0.27
C VAL A 1059 -71.64 33.18 0.13
N ASN A 1060 -72.26 34.37 0.20
CA ASN A 1060 -71.58 35.67 0.31
C ASN A 1060 -71.95 36.34 1.65
N VAL A 1061 -70.95 36.85 2.37
CA VAL A 1061 -71.06 37.26 3.78
C VAL A 1061 -71.20 38.78 3.95
N MET A 1062 -71.53 39.57 2.91
CA MET A 1062 -71.82 41.00 3.08
C MET A 1062 -73.28 41.34 3.37
N GLY A 1063 -73.51 41.73 4.63
CA GLY A 1063 -74.75 42.32 5.14
C GLY A 1063 -75.13 43.71 4.58
N LEU A 1064 -74.72 44.11 3.36
CA LEU A 1064 -75.08 45.41 2.76
C LEU A 1064 -75.50 45.42 1.28
N ALA A 1065 -75.85 44.28 0.68
CA ALA A 1065 -76.70 44.25 -0.51
C ALA A 1065 -77.76 43.14 -0.40
N ALA A 1066 -78.91 43.48 0.20
CA ALA A 1066 -80.05 42.57 0.23
C ALA A 1066 -80.64 42.37 -1.17
N ASN A 1067 -80.27 41.26 -1.82
CA ASN A 1067 -81.13 40.60 -2.82
C ASN A 1067 -81.64 39.30 -2.21
N ALA A 1068 -82.97 39.16 -2.17
CA ALA A 1068 -83.63 38.06 -1.48
C ALA A 1068 -83.51 36.74 -2.26
N ILE A 1069 -83.11 35.69 -1.53
CA ILE A 1069 -83.24 34.27 -1.92
C ILE A 1069 -84.71 33.98 -2.20
N ASP A 1070 -85.05 33.44 -3.38
CA ASP A 1070 -86.38 32.88 -3.63
C ASP A 1070 -86.40 31.35 -3.50
N GLY A 1071 -87.60 30.78 -3.41
CA GLY A 1071 -87.88 29.41 -2.95
C GLY A 1071 -87.36 28.27 -3.82
N THR A 1072 -86.40 28.52 -4.71
CA THR A 1072 -85.71 27.51 -5.52
C THR A 1072 -84.18 27.61 -5.49
N GLY A 1073 -83.59 28.50 -4.68
CA GLY A 1073 -82.16 28.40 -4.31
C GLY A 1073 -81.13 28.74 -5.39
N ASN A 1074 -81.45 29.58 -6.39
CA ASN A 1074 -80.48 30.05 -7.39
C ASN A 1074 -80.30 31.58 -7.37
N PHE A 1075 -79.04 32.03 -7.45
CA PHE A 1075 -78.61 33.43 -7.55
C PHE A 1075 -78.71 33.93 -9.01
N PHE A 1076 -79.16 35.17 -9.23
CA PHE A 1076 -79.25 35.80 -10.56
C PHE A 1076 -78.56 37.17 -10.58
N GLY A 1077 -77.58 37.32 -11.47
CA GLY A 1077 -77.13 38.57 -12.08
C GLY A 1077 -76.55 38.25 -13.46
N ALA A 1078 -76.99 38.91 -14.54
CA ALA A 1078 -76.71 38.50 -15.92
C ALA A 1078 -76.30 39.68 -16.83
N VAL A 1079 -75.08 39.60 -17.39
CA VAL A 1079 -74.53 39.98 -18.74
C VAL A 1079 -74.88 41.36 -19.38
N PRO A 1080 -74.18 41.88 -20.42
CA PRO A 1080 -72.77 41.91 -20.83
C PRO A 1080 -72.35 43.38 -21.16
N THR A 1081 -71.90 44.18 -20.18
CA THR A 1081 -71.08 45.39 -20.42
C THR A 1081 -70.42 45.79 -19.09
N LYS A 1082 -69.09 45.60 -19.01
CA LYS A 1082 -68.20 45.87 -17.85
C LYS A 1082 -68.69 46.99 -16.91
N ALA A 1083 -69.21 46.63 -15.74
CA ALA A 1083 -69.26 47.48 -14.56
C ALA A 1083 -69.19 46.62 -13.30
N THR A 1084 -67.98 46.53 -12.77
CA THR A 1084 -67.59 46.45 -11.36
C THR A 1084 -68.54 45.81 -10.31
N GLY A 1085 -68.16 44.67 -9.70
CA GLY A 1085 -68.65 44.17 -8.41
C GLY A 1085 -69.66 43.00 -8.44
N GLU A 1086 -69.55 42.05 -9.39
CA GLU A 1086 -70.61 41.06 -9.65
C GLU A 1086 -70.09 39.63 -9.87
N VAL A 1087 -70.82 38.63 -9.34
CA VAL A 1087 -70.62 37.18 -9.55
C VAL A 1087 -71.40 36.73 -10.79
N ASP A 1088 -70.74 36.10 -11.77
CA ASP A 1088 -71.41 35.48 -12.93
C ASP A 1088 -71.65 33.99 -12.65
N VAL A 1089 -72.92 33.64 -12.45
CA VAL A 1089 -73.43 32.26 -12.39
C VAL A 1089 -74.23 32.01 -13.67
N SER A 1090 -73.54 31.67 -14.75
CA SER A 1090 -74.22 31.25 -15.97
C SER A 1090 -74.85 29.87 -15.75
N GLY A 1091 -76.18 29.83 -15.88
CA GLY A 1091 -77.03 28.80 -15.29
C GLY A 1091 -76.84 27.38 -15.83
N GLU A 1092 -76.35 26.50 -14.96
CA GLU A 1092 -76.96 25.22 -14.56
C GLU A 1092 -76.34 24.78 -13.22
N LEU A 1093 -76.73 25.46 -12.13
CA LEU A 1093 -76.53 24.94 -10.77
C LEU A 1093 -77.74 24.03 -10.48
N GLY A 1094 -77.56 22.71 -10.59
CA GLY A 1094 -78.57 21.76 -10.08
C GLY A 1094 -78.91 20.52 -10.90
N SER A 1095 -78.15 20.16 -11.94
CA SER A 1095 -78.13 18.77 -12.42
C SER A 1095 -76.68 18.36 -12.54
N ALA A 1096 -76.28 17.33 -11.79
CA ALA A 1096 -74.98 16.70 -11.89
C ALA A 1096 -74.67 16.48 -13.40
N PRO A 1097 -73.58 17.07 -13.93
CA PRO A 1097 -73.17 16.86 -15.31
C PRO A 1097 -73.05 15.35 -15.60
N ASP A 1098 -73.60 14.91 -16.71
CA ASP A 1098 -73.52 13.54 -17.27
C ASP A 1098 -73.28 13.76 -18.77
N ASN A 1099 -72.01 13.86 -19.13
CA ASN A 1099 -71.54 14.46 -20.37
C ASN A 1099 -71.75 13.51 -21.56
N ASP A 1100 -71.77 12.20 -21.32
CA ASP A 1100 -72.06 11.18 -22.33
C ASP A 1100 -73.52 10.65 -22.28
N GLY A 1101 -74.25 10.98 -21.22
CA GLY A 1101 -75.67 10.74 -21.06
C GLY A 1101 -76.00 9.28 -20.77
N ASP A 1102 -75.08 8.53 -20.16
CA ASP A 1102 -75.21 7.11 -19.87
C ASP A 1102 -75.98 6.83 -18.55
N GLY A 1103 -76.25 7.87 -17.77
CA GLY A 1103 -76.97 7.80 -16.51
C GLY A 1103 -76.09 7.66 -15.26
N VAL A 1104 -74.77 7.64 -15.43
CA VAL A 1104 -73.76 7.83 -14.38
C VAL A 1104 -73.23 9.26 -14.53
N ILE A 1105 -73.21 10.00 -13.43
CA ILE A 1105 -72.80 11.40 -13.46
C ILE A 1105 -71.28 11.50 -13.63
N ASP A 1106 -70.77 12.55 -14.26
CA ASP A 1106 -69.35 12.77 -14.59
C ASP A 1106 -68.40 12.57 -13.39
N CYS A 1107 -68.89 12.86 -12.18
CA CYS A 1107 -68.18 12.68 -10.92
C CYS A 1107 -67.94 11.21 -10.51
N ASP A 1108 -68.85 10.32 -10.93
CA ASP A 1108 -68.88 8.90 -10.63
C ASP A 1108 -68.61 8.02 -11.88
N ASP A 1109 -68.49 8.65 -13.05
CA ASP A 1109 -68.28 8.00 -14.34
C ASP A 1109 -66.78 7.80 -14.64
N ALA A 1110 -66.34 6.54 -14.68
CA ALA A 1110 -64.98 6.14 -15.04
C ALA A 1110 -64.79 5.94 -16.56
N CYS A 1111 -65.87 6.01 -17.34
CA CYS A 1111 -65.95 5.76 -18.77
C CYS A 1111 -66.67 6.93 -19.51
N PRO A 1112 -66.09 8.14 -19.53
CA PRO A 1112 -66.73 9.42 -19.91
C PRO A 1112 -67.12 9.60 -21.40
N ASP A 1113 -67.05 8.53 -22.19
CA ASP A 1113 -67.35 8.50 -23.63
C ASP A 1113 -68.29 7.31 -23.97
N THR A 1114 -69.07 6.81 -23.00
CA THR A 1114 -70.02 5.74 -23.21
C THR A 1114 -71.12 6.17 -24.19
N ALA A 1115 -71.44 5.28 -25.13
CA ALA A 1115 -72.40 5.63 -26.16
C ALA A 1115 -73.80 5.76 -25.55
N SER A 1116 -74.39 6.95 -25.69
CA SER A 1116 -75.73 7.27 -25.18
C SER A 1116 -76.77 6.17 -25.49
N GLY A 1117 -77.32 5.59 -24.42
CA GLY A 1117 -78.33 4.53 -24.48
C GLY A 1117 -77.80 3.11 -24.31
N ASP A 1118 -76.49 2.92 -24.16
CA ASP A 1118 -75.91 1.64 -23.74
C ASP A 1118 -76.25 1.35 -22.27
N ASP A 1119 -76.47 0.08 -21.93
CA ASP A 1119 -76.59 -0.33 -20.53
C ASP A 1119 -75.19 -0.31 -19.89
N VAL A 1120 -75.01 0.54 -18.88
CA VAL A 1120 -73.74 0.75 -18.17
C VAL A 1120 -73.75 0.16 -16.78
N ASP A 1121 -72.57 -0.12 -16.25
CA ASP A 1121 -72.40 -0.50 -14.85
C ASP A 1121 -72.37 0.72 -13.92
N ALA A 1122 -72.05 0.51 -12.63
CA ALA A 1122 -72.05 1.59 -11.64
C ALA A 1122 -70.91 2.59 -11.83
N ASP A 1123 -69.92 2.28 -12.68
CA ASP A 1123 -68.76 3.12 -13.00
C ASP A 1123 -68.92 3.78 -14.39
N GLY A 1124 -70.12 3.77 -14.98
CA GLY A 1124 -70.41 4.39 -16.29
C GLY A 1124 -69.90 3.58 -17.49
N CYS A 1125 -69.46 2.33 -17.32
CA CYS A 1125 -68.84 1.58 -18.40
C CYS A 1125 -69.83 0.64 -19.12
N SER A 1126 -69.96 0.76 -20.45
CA SER A 1126 -70.73 -0.21 -21.26
C SER A 1126 -70.01 -1.56 -21.39
N CYS A 1127 -70.78 -2.62 -21.65
CA CYS A 1127 -70.22 -3.97 -21.87
C CYS A 1127 -69.22 -4.06 -23.04
N ILE A 1128 -69.33 -3.20 -24.07
CA ILE A 1128 -68.38 -3.13 -25.19
C ILE A 1128 -67.07 -2.46 -24.77
N GLN A 1129 -67.12 -1.42 -23.93
CA GLN A 1129 -65.93 -0.78 -23.36
C GLN A 1129 -65.18 -1.72 -22.40
N LEU A 1130 -65.91 -2.57 -21.66
CA LEU A 1130 -65.32 -3.57 -20.77
C LEU A 1130 -64.68 -4.77 -21.50
N ASN A 1131 -65.19 -5.17 -22.68
CA ASN A 1131 -64.63 -6.28 -23.48
C ASN A 1131 -64.85 -6.14 -25.01
N PRO A 1132 -64.05 -5.30 -25.70
CA PRO A 1132 -64.29 -4.93 -27.10
C PRO A 1132 -64.01 -6.02 -28.14
N THR A 1133 -63.58 -7.22 -27.73
CA THR A 1133 -63.19 -8.32 -28.66
C THR A 1133 -63.78 -9.69 -28.31
N GLY A 1134 -64.71 -9.75 -27.35
CA GLY A 1134 -65.37 -11.02 -26.98
C GLY A 1134 -66.34 -11.49 -28.06
N ASP A 1135 -66.06 -12.64 -28.67
CA ASP A 1135 -66.91 -13.40 -29.61
C ASP A 1135 -66.62 -14.89 -29.32
N ALA A 1136 -67.32 -15.45 -28.35
CA ALA A 1136 -67.00 -16.72 -27.71
C ALA A 1136 -67.34 -17.93 -28.60
N ASP A 1137 -68.27 -17.79 -29.54
CA ASP A 1137 -68.62 -18.84 -30.49
C ASP A 1137 -68.09 -18.63 -31.91
N GLY A 1138 -67.50 -17.47 -32.18
CA GLY A 1138 -66.74 -17.14 -33.38
C GLY A 1138 -67.62 -16.89 -34.61
N ASP A 1139 -68.86 -16.45 -34.41
CA ASP A 1139 -69.82 -16.23 -35.48
C ASP A 1139 -69.72 -14.83 -36.13
N GLY A 1140 -68.93 -13.94 -35.54
CA GLY A 1140 -68.71 -12.57 -36.01
C GLY A 1140 -69.59 -11.52 -35.36
N VAL A 1141 -70.42 -11.89 -34.36
CA VAL A 1141 -71.16 -11.00 -33.47
C VAL A 1141 -70.49 -11.04 -32.10
N LEU A 1142 -70.22 -9.87 -31.50
CA LEU A 1142 -69.60 -9.84 -30.18
C LEU A 1142 -70.57 -10.38 -29.12
N ASP A 1143 -70.06 -11.06 -28.10
CA ASP A 1143 -70.83 -11.71 -27.01
C ASP A 1143 -71.88 -10.79 -26.38
N CYS A 1144 -71.59 -9.48 -26.34
CA CYS A 1144 -72.46 -8.44 -25.79
C CYS A 1144 -73.66 -8.09 -26.68
N ASN A 1145 -73.59 -8.36 -27.98
CA ASN A 1145 -74.63 -8.14 -28.99
C ASN A 1145 -75.18 -9.45 -29.56
N ASP A 1146 -74.72 -10.58 -29.05
CA ASP A 1146 -75.08 -11.90 -29.51
C ASP A 1146 -76.30 -12.41 -28.71
N ASN A 1147 -77.43 -12.62 -29.37
CA ASN A 1147 -78.63 -13.20 -28.77
C ASN A 1147 -78.48 -14.71 -28.50
N CYS A 1148 -77.35 -15.31 -28.87
CA CYS A 1148 -76.90 -16.64 -28.49
C CYS A 1148 -75.37 -16.69 -28.24
N PRO A 1149 -74.82 -16.05 -27.18
CA PRO A 1149 -73.37 -15.82 -26.96
C PRO A 1149 -72.42 -17.03 -26.95
N ASN A 1150 -72.95 -18.24 -27.12
CA ASN A 1150 -72.20 -19.49 -27.11
C ASN A 1150 -72.64 -20.44 -28.24
N VAL A 1151 -73.52 -20.02 -29.14
CA VAL A 1151 -74.07 -20.83 -30.24
C VAL A 1151 -74.15 -20.00 -31.52
N ALA A 1152 -73.13 -20.16 -32.37
CA ALA A 1152 -72.94 -19.38 -33.58
C ALA A 1152 -74.19 -19.23 -34.46
N ASN A 1153 -74.68 -17.99 -34.57
CA ASN A 1153 -75.80 -17.55 -35.37
C ASN A 1153 -75.58 -16.10 -35.89
N ALA A 1154 -74.63 -15.94 -36.81
CA ALA A 1154 -74.24 -14.65 -37.37
C ALA A 1154 -75.39 -13.78 -37.96
N ASP A 1155 -76.57 -14.36 -38.22
CA ASP A 1155 -77.76 -13.64 -38.69
C ASP A 1155 -78.64 -13.09 -37.56
N GLN A 1156 -78.35 -13.45 -36.31
CA GLN A 1156 -79.01 -13.00 -35.09
C GLN A 1156 -80.53 -13.16 -35.16
N ALA A 1157 -81.00 -14.17 -35.89
CA ALA A 1157 -82.42 -14.38 -36.11
C ALA A 1157 -83.14 -14.64 -34.78
N ASP A 1158 -84.06 -13.77 -34.41
CA ASP A 1158 -84.99 -13.91 -33.30
C ASP A 1158 -86.40 -13.71 -33.86
N SER A 1159 -87.07 -14.82 -34.19
CA SER A 1159 -88.33 -14.78 -34.93
C SER A 1159 -89.53 -14.40 -34.06
N ASP A 1160 -89.43 -14.50 -32.73
CA ASP A 1160 -90.50 -14.14 -31.80
C ASP A 1160 -90.24 -12.86 -30.98
N GLY A 1161 -89.02 -12.30 -31.08
CA GLY A 1161 -88.64 -10.99 -30.57
C GLY A 1161 -88.42 -10.98 -29.06
N ASP A 1162 -88.05 -12.13 -28.47
CA ASP A 1162 -87.87 -12.28 -27.02
C ASP A 1162 -86.43 -11.98 -26.55
N GLY A 1163 -85.51 -11.66 -27.47
CA GLY A 1163 -84.12 -11.33 -27.21
C GLY A 1163 -83.19 -12.55 -27.15
N VAL A 1164 -83.70 -13.77 -27.38
CA VAL A 1164 -82.92 -15.01 -27.48
C VAL A 1164 -82.97 -15.52 -28.92
N GLY A 1165 -81.81 -15.79 -29.52
CA GLY A 1165 -81.78 -16.21 -30.92
C GLY A 1165 -82.45 -17.56 -31.17
N ASP A 1166 -83.09 -17.70 -32.33
CA ASP A 1166 -83.71 -18.93 -32.83
C ASP A 1166 -82.74 -20.13 -32.79
N ALA A 1167 -81.42 -19.86 -32.87
CA ALA A 1167 -80.37 -20.87 -32.85
C ALA A 1167 -80.16 -21.52 -31.47
N CYS A 1168 -80.37 -20.77 -30.39
CA CYS A 1168 -80.29 -21.24 -29.00
C CYS A 1168 -81.67 -21.37 -28.33
N SER A 1169 -82.75 -20.99 -29.03
CA SER A 1169 -84.14 -21.17 -28.60
C SER A 1169 -84.68 -22.60 -28.86
N ALA A 1170 -85.53 -23.11 -27.98
CA ALA A 1170 -86.00 -24.50 -27.97
C ALA A 1170 -87.42 -24.72 -28.54
N ALA A 1171 -88.11 -23.71 -29.12
CA ALA A 1171 -89.50 -23.84 -29.58
C ALA A 1171 -89.81 -23.02 -30.88
N PRO A 1172 -90.69 -23.49 -31.80
CA PRO A 1172 -90.91 -22.84 -33.10
C PRO A 1172 -92.02 -21.74 -33.13
N PRO A 1173 -91.91 -20.74 -34.03
CA PRO A 1173 -92.66 -19.47 -34.00
C PRO A 1173 -94.08 -19.53 -34.58
N GLY A 1174 -95.03 -18.77 -34.00
CA GLY A 1174 -96.42 -18.63 -34.46
C GLY A 1174 -96.78 -17.17 -34.82
N PRO A 1175 -97.66 -16.91 -35.82
CA PRO A 1175 -97.82 -15.57 -36.42
C PRO A 1175 -98.78 -14.64 -35.65
N PRO A 1176 -98.60 -13.30 -35.74
CA PRO A 1176 -99.33 -12.32 -34.94
C PRO A 1176 -100.63 -11.83 -35.62
N PRO A 1177 -101.66 -11.39 -34.86
CA PRO A 1177 -102.74 -10.59 -35.41
C PRO A 1177 -102.78 -9.16 -34.84
N CYS A 1178 -102.90 -8.25 -35.82
CA CYS A 1178 -103.26 -6.84 -35.79
C CYS A 1178 -104.58 -6.53 -35.05
N GLY A 1179 -104.67 -5.39 -34.34
CA GLY A 1179 -105.96 -4.77 -34.03
C GLY A 1179 -106.04 -3.76 -32.86
N ILE A 1180 -105.69 -2.50 -33.13
CA ILE A 1180 -106.43 -1.25 -32.79
C ILE A 1180 -106.97 -1.07 -31.33
N MET A 1181 -106.42 -0.03 -30.66
CA MET A 1181 -106.90 0.74 -29.48
C MET A 1181 -108.44 0.78 -29.26
N PRO A 1182 -108.99 1.00 -28.03
CA PRO A 1182 -108.66 2.18 -27.21
C PRO A 1182 -108.83 2.08 -25.65
N CYS A 1183 -108.30 3.10 -24.95
CA CYS A 1183 -108.65 3.64 -23.60
C CYS A 1183 -108.65 2.70 -22.36
N GLY A 1184 -107.91 3.10 -21.30
CA GLY A 1184 -107.84 2.46 -19.97
C GLY A 1184 -109.12 2.53 -19.11
N PRO A 1185 -109.10 2.37 -17.76
CA PRO A 1185 -107.97 2.44 -16.81
C PRO A 1185 -107.94 1.35 -15.69
N GLY A 1186 -106.93 1.39 -14.79
CA GLY A 1186 -107.10 1.07 -13.36
C GLY A 1186 -106.26 -0.06 -12.73
N ALA A 1187 -105.17 0.34 -12.05
CA ALA A 1187 -104.71 -0.05 -10.71
C ALA A 1187 -104.56 -1.54 -10.23
N LEU A 1188 -103.31 -1.84 -9.86
CA LEU A 1188 -102.80 -2.53 -8.63
C LEU A 1188 -103.05 -4.02 -8.37
N MET A 1189 -101.94 -4.80 -8.19
CA MET A 1189 -101.65 -5.60 -6.97
C MET A 1189 -100.21 -6.20 -6.94
N ALA A 1190 -99.43 -5.80 -5.91
CA ALA A 1190 -98.53 -6.53 -4.98
C ALA A 1190 -97.61 -7.73 -5.40
N MET A 1191 -96.27 -7.53 -5.23
CA MET A 1191 -95.25 -8.22 -4.35
C MET A 1191 -95.11 -9.79 -4.34
N PRO A 1192 -94.05 -10.45 -3.77
CA PRO A 1192 -92.62 -10.08 -3.46
C PRO A 1192 -91.53 -11.24 -3.58
N PHE A 1193 -90.26 -10.91 -3.21
CA PHE A 1193 -89.09 -11.73 -2.74
C PHE A 1193 -88.31 -12.65 -3.74
N ALA A 1194 -87.01 -13.00 -3.63
CA ALA A 1194 -85.76 -12.52 -2.99
C ALA A 1194 -84.59 -13.53 -3.23
N LEU A 1195 -83.33 -13.06 -3.07
CA LEU A 1195 -82.12 -13.76 -2.55
C LEU A 1195 -81.14 -14.58 -3.45
N LEU A 1196 -79.88 -14.09 -3.46
CA LEU A 1196 -78.58 -14.72 -3.07
C LEU A 1196 -77.84 -15.77 -3.97
N GLY A 1197 -76.62 -15.41 -4.39
CA GLY A 1197 -75.39 -16.02 -3.82
C GLY A 1197 -74.37 -16.76 -4.72
N ILE A 1198 -73.11 -16.26 -4.68
CA ILE A 1198 -71.90 -16.96 -4.15
C ILE A 1198 -70.99 -17.79 -5.12
N LEU A 1199 -69.76 -17.26 -5.31
CA LEU A 1199 -68.40 -17.85 -5.11
C LEU A 1199 -67.66 -18.72 -6.19
N VAL A 1200 -66.47 -18.22 -6.61
CA VAL A 1200 -65.09 -18.67 -6.21
C VAL A 1200 -64.08 -19.29 -7.21
N MET A 1201 -62.83 -18.79 -7.08
CA MET A 1201 -61.47 -19.33 -7.41
C MET A 1201 -61.11 -19.51 -8.90
N GLY A 1202 -59.96 -19.08 -9.44
CA GLY A 1202 -58.68 -18.61 -8.91
C GLY A 1202 -57.51 -19.38 -9.56
N ARG A 1203 -56.53 -18.71 -10.19
CA ARG A 1203 -55.09 -19.10 -10.22
C ARG A 1203 -54.19 -18.13 -11.03
N ARG A 1204 -52.97 -17.99 -10.50
CA ARG A 1204 -51.82 -17.10 -10.77
C ARG A 1204 -50.94 -17.43 -12.00
N ARG A 1205 -50.18 -16.38 -12.40
CA ARG A 1205 -48.77 -16.29 -12.92
C ARG A 1205 -48.57 -16.67 -14.41
N VAL A 1206 -47.85 -15.92 -15.26
CA VAL A 1206 -46.45 -15.42 -15.20
C VAL A 1206 -46.23 -14.35 -16.31
N ARG A 1207 -45.73 -13.15 -15.99
CA ARG A 1207 -44.40 -12.63 -16.37
C ARG A 1207 -44.12 -11.35 -15.60
#